data_AF-B1VQ96-F1
#
_entry.id   AF-B1VQ96-F1
#
_cell.length_a   1.000
_cell.length_b   1.000
_cell.length_c   1.000
_cell.angle_alpha   90.00
_cell.angle_beta   90.00
_cell.angle_gamma   90.00
#
_symmetry.space_group_name_H-M   'P 1'
#
loop_
_entity.id
_entity.type
_entity.pdbx_description
1 polymer ?
#
loop_
_entity_poly.entity_id
_entity_poly.type
_entity_poly.pdbx_seq_one_letter_code
_entity_poly.pdbx_strand_id
1 'polypeptide(L)'
;MRVHRRLTRPLAALACALLAAAGSLTAQQRPAAAAPEPVASAAADEFQQVTLAKGVAETGEPMTLAVLPDRSVLHTSRDGTLRLTDAAGATKVAGKLDVYSHDEEGLQGVGVDPGFTANRFVYLYYAPKLTTPAGDAPATGSATDFAPFDGVNRLSRFSLRTDGTLDMASEKKVLDVPASRGLCCHVGGDIDFDAQGNLYLSTGDDSNPFASDGYTPIDERANRNPAYDAQRSSGNTNDLRGKVLRIKVGADGSYTVPSGNLFAPGTARTRPEIYAMGFRNPFRMSVDKPTGTVYLGDYGPDAGTANAGRGPAGQVEFNRITKAGNYGWPYCVGNNSPYVDYNFATSTSGAAFSCTAPKNTSPNNTGLTDLPPAQPAWIPYDGGSVPEFGGGSESPMGGPVYRYDPASTSTVKFPQSFDGDYFAGEFGRRWIKRIEQGSDGAVQSINAFPWQGTQVMDMAFGPDGALYVLDYGTGYFNGDANSAVYRIEYVTDGRAPLAKATANRTSGQAPLAVAFSSAGTSDPDGDPLTYAWKFGDGATSTAANPSHTYTANGRYTAELTVSDGTGKTATASVVITVGNTAPTVTLNLPADGSIIDPGAAVPFTVTVTDPEDGTIDCSKVKVTFIIGHDSHGHPQTSATGCSGTVQTIADGEHDPNANIFGVWDAEYTDKGAGGQPALTTHDQNVSQGSKRQAEHFGGSAGVQIVDKATANGGRTVGYIDNNDWISFTPYILGNATKLTARVSSGGAGGTLEVRAGSPTGTLLGSAAVPVTGGWDTFRDVSTDLTNRPAGTTTLYLVFKGGSGSLFDLDDFTFTTGQSTPAGRDLKGIGGKCAEAAGGASADGTQIQLWTCNGSAAQKWTAGTDDTYRALGKCLDISGAGTADGTKIQLYGCNGTGAQKWVAQADGTVKNPASGKCLDASGAASADGTKLHLWTCHTGANQKWTLT
;
A
#
# COMPACT_ATOMS: atom_id res chain seq x y z
N MET A 1 52.92 56.95 -6.93
CA MET A 1 53.87 57.98 -6.46
C MET A 1 53.05 59.12 -5.84
N ARG A 2 53.22 59.45 -4.54
CA ARG A 2 52.55 60.52 -3.73
C ARG A 2 50.98 60.52 -3.74
N VAL A 3 50.17 60.42 -2.67
CA VAL A 3 50.18 60.79 -1.22
C VAL A 3 49.44 62.11 -0.90
N HIS A 4 48.30 61.99 -0.16
CA HIS A 4 47.61 63.01 0.69
C HIS A 4 46.89 64.20 0.00
N ARG A 5 45.94 64.94 0.60
CA ARG A 5 45.20 65.04 1.92
C ARG A 5 43.77 65.60 1.60
N ARG A 6 42.63 65.46 2.30
CA ARG A 6 42.16 65.30 3.73
C ARG A 6 41.50 66.59 4.28
N LEU A 7 40.38 66.45 5.03
CA LEU A 7 39.60 67.46 5.82
C LEU A 7 38.55 68.28 5.01
N THR A 8 37.42 68.80 5.56
CA THR A 8 36.93 69.01 6.96
C THR A 8 35.44 68.59 7.20
N ARG A 9 34.96 68.64 8.47
CA ARG A 9 33.53 68.57 8.92
C ARG A 9 33.01 69.97 9.36
N PRO A 10 31.68 70.19 9.51
CA PRO A 10 30.93 70.02 10.79
C PRO A 10 29.61 69.20 10.59
N LEU A 11 28.80 68.68 11.55
CA LEU A 11 28.27 69.11 12.88
C LEU A 11 27.29 70.32 12.78
N ALA A 12 26.13 70.46 13.45
CA ALA A 12 25.25 69.60 14.30
C ALA A 12 23.94 70.42 14.63
N ALA A 13 22.79 69.95 15.18
CA ALA A 13 22.06 68.67 15.23
C ALA A 13 20.67 68.88 15.94
N LEU A 14 19.71 67.92 15.86
CA LEU A 14 18.37 67.85 16.55
C LEU A 14 17.30 68.91 16.15
N ALA A 15 15.96 68.70 16.28
CA ALA A 15 15.12 67.49 16.49
C ALA A 15 13.60 67.74 16.24
N CYS A 16 12.82 66.64 16.15
CA CYS A 16 11.39 66.46 16.47
C CYS A 16 10.22 66.95 15.57
N ALA A 17 9.41 65.96 15.17
CA ALA A 17 7.93 65.85 15.26
C ALA A 17 7.02 66.08 14.03
N LEU A 18 6.34 64.98 13.62
CA LEU A 18 4.92 64.83 13.24
C LEU A 18 4.32 65.84 12.21
N LEU A 19 3.90 65.43 11.00
CA LEU A 19 2.71 64.59 10.78
C LEU A 19 2.56 64.08 9.32
N ALA A 20 1.72 63.05 9.16
CA ALA A 20 1.08 62.51 7.94
C ALA A 20 1.55 62.98 6.54
N ALA A 21 2.11 62.04 5.76
CA ALA A 21 2.30 62.18 4.32
C ALA A 21 1.17 61.48 3.54
N ALA A 22 0.61 62.16 2.54
CA ALA A 22 -0.18 61.57 1.47
C ALA A 22 0.48 61.92 0.14
N GLY A 23 0.90 60.91 -0.63
CA GLY A 23 1.67 61.11 -1.86
C GLY A 23 1.61 59.88 -2.74
N SER A 24 0.81 59.95 -3.80
CA SER A 24 0.65 58.89 -4.79
C SER A 24 1.93 58.68 -5.61
N LEU A 25 2.45 57.45 -5.64
CA LEU A 25 3.49 57.02 -6.57
C LEU A 25 2.91 56.02 -7.57
N THR A 26 3.22 56.24 -8.85
CA THR A 26 2.77 55.40 -9.96
C THR A 26 3.45 54.04 -9.93
N ALA A 27 2.68 52.96 -9.87
CA ALA A 27 3.22 51.61 -10.00
C ALA A 27 3.75 51.39 -11.42
N GLN A 28 5.06 51.13 -11.54
CA GLN A 28 5.59 50.50 -12.75
C GLN A 28 5.04 49.08 -12.81
N GLN A 29 4.35 48.73 -13.90
CA GLN A 29 4.04 47.34 -14.18
C GLN A 29 5.37 46.58 -14.34
N ARG A 30 5.66 45.68 -13.41
CA ARG A 30 6.57 44.56 -13.74
C ARG A 30 5.88 43.76 -14.86
N PRO A 31 6.61 43.27 -15.86
CA PRO A 31 6.02 42.29 -16.78
C PRO A 31 5.49 41.12 -15.93
N ALA A 32 4.30 40.62 -16.26
CA ALA A 32 3.81 39.40 -15.65
C ALA A 32 4.85 38.30 -15.89
N ALA A 33 5.10 37.47 -14.86
CA ALA A 33 5.73 36.19 -15.13
C ALA A 33 4.83 35.46 -16.13
N ALA A 34 5.39 35.02 -17.25
CA ALA A 34 4.65 34.15 -18.16
C ALA A 34 4.20 32.92 -17.36
N ALA A 35 2.97 32.46 -17.59
CA ALA A 35 2.61 31.12 -17.16
C ALA A 35 3.62 30.14 -17.77
N PRO A 36 4.04 29.07 -17.06
CA PRO A 36 4.91 28.06 -17.65
C PRO A 36 4.22 27.52 -18.91
N GLU A 37 4.90 27.62 -20.06
CA GLU A 37 4.37 27.05 -21.29
C GLU A 37 4.26 25.52 -21.12
N PRO A 38 3.22 24.89 -21.70
CA PRO A 38 3.05 23.45 -21.60
C PRO A 38 4.13 22.74 -22.44
N VAL A 39 5.26 22.40 -21.80
CA VAL A 39 6.33 21.55 -22.38
C VAL A 39 5.86 20.08 -22.37
N ALA A 40 4.74 19.82 -23.02
CA ALA A 40 3.99 18.57 -23.01
C ALA A 40 3.15 18.43 -24.29
N SER A 41 3.81 18.31 -25.45
CA SER A 41 3.19 17.82 -26.69
C SER A 41 4.17 17.04 -27.56
N ALA A 42 5.28 17.66 -27.99
CA ALA A 42 6.19 17.10 -29.00
C ALA A 42 6.69 15.67 -28.70
N ALA A 43 7.09 15.38 -27.45
CA ALA A 43 7.58 14.05 -27.08
C ALA A 43 6.48 12.97 -27.00
N ALA A 44 5.20 13.34 -26.98
CA ALA A 44 4.09 12.39 -27.01
C ALA A 44 3.71 11.97 -28.45
N ASP A 45 4.08 12.75 -29.46
CA ASP A 45 3.82 12.39 -30.85
C ASP A 45 4.75 11.27 -31.37
N GLU A 46 5.95 11.15 -30.79
CA GLU A 46 7.02 10.23 -31.19
C GLU A 46 6.91 8.80 -30.61
N PHE A 47 6.01 8.54 -29.65
CA PHE A 47 5.92 7.25 -28.96
C PHE A 47 4.47 6.72 -28.92
N GLN A 48 4.35 5.39 -28.95
CA GLN A 48 3.07 4.69 -28.85
C GLN A 48 3.08 3.65 -27.72
N GLN A 49 2.12 3.72 -26.81
CA GLN A 49 1.93 2.73 -25.73
C GLN A 49 0.92 1.66 -26.16
N VAL A 50 1.43 0.50 -26.61
CA VAL A 50 0.62 -0.67 -26.96
C VAL A 50 0.29 -1.48 -25.70
N THR A 51 -0.96 -1.87 -25.53
CA THR A 51 -1.39 -2.76 -24.41
C THR A 51 -1.25 -4.22 -24.83
N LEU A 52 -0.58 -5.04 -24.03
CA LEU A 52 -0.40 -6.49 -24.27
C LEU A 52 -1.24 -7.36 -23.32
N ALA A 53 -1.47 -6.90 -22.08
CA ALA A 53 -2.34 -7.57 -21.11
C ALA A 53 -2.99 -6.53 -20.22
N LYS A 54 -4.23 -6.72 -19.77
CA LYS A 54 -4.88 -5.78 -18.83
C LYS A 54 -5.90 -6.41 -17.88
N GLY A 55 -5.83 -5.97 -16.62
CA GLY A 55 -6.71 -6.34 -15.51
C GLY A 55 -6.30 -7.61 -14.77
N VAL A 56 -6.72 -7.73 -13.51
CA VAL A 56 -6.44 -8.87 -12.60
C VAL A 56 -6.57 -10.27 -13.24
N ALA A 57 -7.52 -10.46 -14.16
CA ALA A 57 -7.68 -11.74 -14.87
C ALA A 57 -6.46 -12.11 -15.73
N GLU A 58 -5.77 -11.12 -16.30
CA GLU A 58 -4.58 -11.28 -17.11
C GLU A 58 -3.28 -10.98 -16.36
N THR A 59 -3.24 -10.09 -15.37
CA THR A 59 -2.00 -9.79 -14.60
C THR A 59 -1.93 -10.47 -13.24
N GLY A 60 -3.05 -10.61 -12.53
CA GLY A 60 -3.07 -10.77 -11.09
C GLY A 60 -2.63 -9.48 -10.38
N GLU A 61 -2.09 -9.62 -9.18
CA GLU A 61 -1.30 -8.58 -8.50
C GLU A 61 0.14 -8.67 -9.02
N PRO A 62 0.57 -7.83 -9.97
CA PRO A 62 1.79 -8.08 -10.73
C PRO A 62 3.05 -7.63 -9.97
N MET A 63 4.16 -8.37 -10.07
CA MET A 63 5.41 -8.04 -9.36
C MET A 63 6.61 -7.75 -10.29
N THR A 64 7.00 -8.65 -11.18
CA THR A 64 8.13 -8.44 -12.13
C THR A 64 7.86 -9.02 -13.51
N LEU A 65 8.64 -8.60 -14.51
CA LEU A 65 8.56 -9.01 -15.91
C LEU A 65 9.91 -9.46 -16.47
N ALA A 66 9.90 -10.39 -17.42
CA ALA A 66 11.07 -10.72 -18.24
C ALA A 66 10.67 -10.92 -19.70
N VAL A 67 11.27 -10.13 -20.61
CA VAL A 67 11.01 -10.21 -22.05
C VAL A 67 11.82 -11.34 -22.68
N LEU A 68 11.14 -12.24 -23.40
CA LEU A 68 11.75 -13.37 -24.08
C LEU A 68 12.25 -13.00 -25.49
N PRO A 69 13.19 -13.77 -26.08
CA PRO A 69 13.73 -13.50 -27.42
C PRO A 69 12.70 -13.51 -28.57
N ASP A 70 11.52 -14.09 -28.34
CA ASP A 70 10.39 -14.11 -29.29
C ASP A 70 9.39 -12.95 -29.06
N ARG A 71 9.71 -12.02 -28.13
CA ARG A 71 8.91 -10.87 -27.68
C ARG A 71 7.67 -11.21 -26.86
N SER A 72 7.51 -12.46 -26.42
CA SER A 72 6.59 -12.77 -25.33
C SER A 72 7.18 -12.31 -23.98
N VAL A 73 6.32 -12.03 -23.02
CA VAL A 73 6.68 -11.49 -21.70
C VAL A 73 6.24 -12.50 -20.64
N LEU A 74 7.20 -13.02 -19.88
CA LEU A 74 6.91 -13.65 -18.60
C LEU A 74 6.62 -12.56 -17.58
N HIS A 75 5.62 -12.74 -16.74
CA HIS A 75 5.38 -11.86 -15.58
C HIS A 75 4.86 -12.64 -14.38
N THR A 76 5.25 -12.19 -13.20
CA THR A 76 4.85 -12.79 -11.92
C THR A 76 3.67 -12.07 -11.31
N SER A 77 2.91 -12.83 -10.52
CA SER A 77 1.91 -12.31 -9.60
C SER A 77 2.19 -12.83 -8.20
N ARG A 78 2.03 -11.97 -7.19
CA ARG A 78 2.47 -12.25 -5.82
C ARG A 78 1.83 -13.51 -5.23
N ASP A 79 0.61 -13.83 -5.67
CA ASP A 79 -0.15 -15.05 -5.38
C ASP A 79 0.52 -16.39 -5.78
N GLY A 80 1.72 -16.34 -6.37
CA GLY A 80 2.49 -17.50 -6.83
C GLY A 80 2.33 -17.80 -8.31
N THR A 81 1.50 -17.07 -9.05
CA THR A 81 1.22 -17.35 -10.46
C THR A 81 2.26 -16.74 -11.38
N LEU A 82 2.93 -17.57 -12.19
CA LEU A 82 3.72 -17.13 -13.34
C LEU A 82 2.84 -17.14 -14.59
N ARG A 83 2.80 -16.03 -15.31
CA ARG A 83 2.05 -15.85 -16.55
C ARG A 83 2.99 -15.64 -17.74
N LEU A 84 2.45 -15.89 -18.94
CA LEU A 84 3.09 -15.59 -20.22
C LEU A 84 2.08 -14.85 -21.10
N THR A 85 2.42 -13.63 -21.51
CA THR A 85 1.71 -12.85 -22.51
C THR A 85 2.53 -12.87 -23.79
N ASP A 86 1.95 -13.26 -24.93
CA ASP A 86 2.71 -13.29 -26.18
C ASP A 86 2.83 -11.90 -26.86
N ALA A 87 3.61 -11.84 -27.94
CA ALA A 87 3.87 -10.58 -28.66
C ALA A 87 2.61 -9.93 -29.29
N ALA A 88 1.51 -10.67 -29.37
CA ALA A 88 0.19 -10.23 -29.83
C ALA A 88 -0.81 -10.04 -28.66
N GLY A 89 -0.36 -10.10 -27.41
CA GLY A 89 -1.20 -9.83 -26.25
C GLY A 89 -2.20 -10.95 -25.90
N ALA A 90 -1.89 -12.21 -26.23
CA ALA A 90 -2.64 -13.35 -25.69
C ALA A 90 -1.99 -13.84 -24.40
N THR A 91 -2.71 -13.74 -23.26
CA THR A 91 -2.18 -14.08 -21.93
C THR A 91 -2.65 -15.44 -21.43
N LYS A 92 -1.73 -16.23 -20.85
CA LYS A 92 -2.01 -17.51 -20.18
C LYS A 92 -1.19 -17.68 -18.90
N VAL A 93 -1.65 -18.58 -18.03
CA VAL A 93 -0.84 -19.06 -16.90
C VAL A 93 0.22 -20.02 -17.42
N ALA A 94 1.49 -19.74 -17.13
CA ALA A 94 2.62 -20.63 -17.44
C ALA A 94 2.81 -21.67 -16.32
N GLY A 95 2.62 -21.27 -15.06
CA GLY A 95 2.66 -22.15 -13.89
C GLY A 95 2.19 -21.44 -12.62
N LYS A 96 2.04 -22.17 -11.51
CA LYS A 96 1.76 -21.59 -10.19
C LYS A 96 2.57 -22.31 -9.11
N LEU A 97 3.22 -21.52 -8.25
CA LEU A 97 3.93 -21.97 -7.05
C LEU A 97 3.00 -21.90 -5.83
N ASP A 98 3.26 -22.76 -4.84
CA ASP A 98 2.58 -22.69 -3.54
C ASP A 98 3.39 -21.81 -2.59
N VAL A 99 2.95 -20.56 -2.43
CA VAL A 99 3.72 -19.48 -1.78
C VAL A 99 3.13 -19.05 -0.43
N TYR A 100 4.00 -18.67 0.50
CA TYR A 100 3.62 -17.94 1.71
C TYR A 100 3.40 -16.47 1.33
N SER A 101 2.24 -15.91 1.66
CA SER A 101 1.80 -14.58 1.18
C SER A 101 1.20 -13.73 2.29
N HIS A 102 1.85 -13.74 3.46
CA HIS A 102 1.62 -12.75 4.51
C HIS A 102 2.42 -11.49 4.19
N ASP A 103 1.96 -10.31 4.62
CA ASP A 103 2.65 -9.04 4.38
C ASP A 103 2.97 -8.85 2.87
N GLU A 104 4.17 -8.38 2.53
CA GLU A 104 4.70 -8.28 1.15
C GLU A 104 5.07 -9.62 0.50
N GLU A 105 5.01 -10.76 1.21
CA GLU A 105 5.58 -12.02 0.72
C GLU A 105 4.77 -12.65 -0.42
N GLY A 106 5.43 -13.52 -1.18
CA GLY A 106 4.83 -14.23 -2.31
C GLY A 106 5.85 -14.64 -3.37
N LEU A 107 5.44 -14.66 -4.64
CA LEU A 107 6.36 -14.74 -5.79
C LEU A 107 6.74 -13.32 -6.25
N GLN A 108 8.04 -13.01 -6.20
CA GLN A 108 8.60 -11.69 -6.52
C GLN A 108 9.18 -11.68 -7.95
N GLY A 109 10.46 -12.03 -8.09
CA GLY A 109 11.24 -11.93 -9.32
C GLY A 109 11.02 -13.06 -10.33
N VAL A 110 11.05 -12.73 -11.62
CA VAL A 110 11.33 -13.64 -12.73
C VAL A 110 12.56 -13.18 -13.51
N GLY A 111 13.57 -14.05 -13.61
CA GLY A 111 14.77 -13.83 -14.43
C GLY A 111 14.86 -14.85 -15.56
N VAL A 112 15.43 -14.45 -16.71
CA VAL A 112 15.58 -15.31 -17.90
C VAL A 112 17.06 -15.49 -18.22
N ASP A 113 17.48 -16.74 -18.39
CA ASP A 113 18.88 -17.07 -18.61
C ASP A 113 19.39 -16.47 -19.94
N PRO A 114 20.60 -15.86 -20.00
CA PRO A 114 21.15 -15.38 -21.27
C PRO A 114 21.32 -16.48 -22.35
N GLY A 115 21.34 -17.75 -21.96
CA GLY A 115 21.31 -18.92 -22.85
C GLY A 115 19.91 -19.45 -23.18
N PHE A 116 18.82 -18.71 -22.87
CA PHE A 116 17.43 -19.19 -22.93
C PHE A 116 17.00 -19.78 -24.28
N THR A 117 17.52 -19.28 -25.39
CA THR A 117 17.26 -19.82 -26.74
C THR A 117 17.71 -21.27 -26.92
N ALA A 118 18.67 -21.73 -26.09
CA ALA A 118 19.17 -23.11 -26.09
C ALA A 118 18.76 -23.91 -24.84
N ASN A 119 18.76 -23.30 -23.64
CA ASN A 119 18.54 -24.00 -22.37
C ASN A 119 17.10 -23.86 -21.80
N ARG A 120 16.33 -22.88 -22.28
CA ARG A 120 14.97 -22.54 -21.79
C ARG A 120 14.89 -22.35 -20.27
N PHE A 121 15.98 -21.94 -19.61
CA PHE A 121 16.00 -21.76 -18.16
C PHE A 121 15.39 -20.43 -17.74
N VAL A 122 14.55 -20.50 -16.71
CA VAL A 122 13.95 -19.34 -16.03
C VAL A 122 14.20 -19.47 -14.53
N TYR A 123 14.37 -18.34 -13.87
CA TYR A 123 14.65 -18.24 -12.45
C TYR A 123 13.49 -17.53 -11.77
N LEU A 124 13.06 -18.02 -10.62
CA LEU A 124 11.99 -17.43 -9.82
C LEU A 124 12.49 -17.20 -8.40
N TYR A 125 12.21 -16.03 -7.83
CA TYR A 125 12.49 -15.71 -6.42
C TYR A 125 11.18 -15.56 -5.65
N TYR A 126 10.98 -16.38 -4.62
CA TYR A 126 9.67 -16.53 -3.97
C TYR A 126 9.76 -17.01 -2.52
N ALA A 127 8.67 -16.79 -1.79
CA ALA A 127 8.42 -17.29 -0.45
C ALA A 127 7.78 -18.69 -0.48
N PRO A 128 8.52 -19.81 -0.36
CA PRO A 128 7.91 -21.13 -0.21
C PRO A 128 7.08 -21.22 1.09
N LYS A 129 5.96 -21.96 1.06
CA LYS A 129 5.31 -22.39 2.31
C LYS A 129 6.23 -23.36 3.07
N LEU A 130 6.32 -23.16 4.38
CA LEU A 130 7.10 -23.94 5.34
C LEU A 130 6.19 -24.35 6.52
N THR A 131 6.77 -24.73 7.66
CA THR A 131 6.04 -24.95 8.92
C THR A 131 5.72 -23.67 9.69
N THR A 132 6.10 -22.51 9.15
CA THR A 132 5.85 -21.18 9.70
C THR A 132 4.35 -20.92 9.90
N PRO A 133 3.92 -20.35 11.05
CA PRO A 133 2.52 -19.96 11.25
C PRO A 133 2.01 -18.96 10.21
N ALA A 134 0.69 -18.97 10.01
CA ALA A 134 -0.03 -17.88 9.35
C ALA A 134 -0.45 -16.85 10.40
N GLY A 135 -0.44 -15.57 10.04
CA GLY A 135 -0.67 -14.46 10.95
C GLY A 135 0.62 -13.89 11.53
N ASP A 136 0.43 -12.86 12.36
CA ASP A 136 1.46 -11.94 12.82
C ASP A 136 2.42 -12.59 13.85
N ALA A 137 3.72 -12.30 13.74
CA ALA A 137 4.73 -12.74 14.72
C ALA A 137 4.77 -11.80 15.92
N PRO A 138 5.07 -12.29 17.14
CA PRO A 138 5.06 -11.44 18.32
C PRO A 138 6.14 -10.36 18.23
N ALA A 139 5.72 -9.10 18.34
CA ALA A 139 6.60 -7.92 18.29
C ALA A 139 7.60 -7.85 19.47
N THR A 140 7.30 -8.54 20.58
CA THR A 140 8.15 -8.74 21.75
C THR A 140 7.94 -10.13 22.35
N GLY A 141 8.99 -10.75 22.89
CA GLY A 141 8.99 -12.13 23.39
C GLY A 141 10.40 -12.62 23.71
N SER A 142 10.57 -13.93 23.76
CA SER A 142 11.86 -14.61 23.79
C SER A 142 12.21 -15.19 22.41
N ALA A 143 13.46 -15.60 22.21
CA ALA A 143 13.89 -16.26 20.96
C ALA A 143 13.04 -17.50 20.60
N THR A 144 12.49 -18.20 21.60
CA THR A 144 11.59 -19.36 21.42
C THR A 144 10.23 -18.95 20.84
N ASP A 145 9.78 -17.72 21.09
CA ASP A 145 8.50 -17.20 20.59
C ASP A 145 8.65 -16.66 19.14
N PHE A 146 9.86 -16.25 18.75
CA PHE A 146 10.18 -15.80 17.39
C PHE A 146 10.53 -16.96 16.44
N ALA A 147 11.26 -17.97 16.91
CA ALA A 147 11.76 -19.08 16.08
C ALA A 147 10.71 -19.84 15.21
N PRO A 148 9.42 -19.96 15.59
CA PRO A 148 8.40 -20.53 14.70
C PRO A 148 8.22 -19.74 13.39
N PHE A 149 8.59 -18.46 13.38
CA PHE A 149 8.46 -17.55 12.25
C PHE A 149 9.74 -17.43 11.40
N ASP A 150 10.81 -18.14 11.75
CA ASP A 150 11.99 -18.24 10.89
C ASP A 150 11.62 -18.88 9.54
N GLY A 151 12.06 -18.27 8.44
CA GLY A 151 11.77 -18.70 7.08
C GLY A 151 12.90 -18.40 6.11
N VAL A 152 12.65 -18.69 4.83
CA VAL A 152 13.57 -18.33 3.73
C VAL A 152 12.79 -17.89 2.50
N ASN A 153 13.32 -16.90 1.79
CA ASN A 153 12.96 -16.59 0.41
C ASN A 153 13.98 -17.25 -0.53
N ARG A 154 13.48 -17.88 -1.58
CA ARG A 154 14.21 -18.89 -2.36
C ARG A 154 14.34 -18.50 -3.82
N LEU A 155 15.56 -18.51 -4.33
CA LEU A 155 15.88 -18.51 -5.75
C LEU A 155 15.86 -19.96 -6.26
N SER A 156 14.99 -20.28 -7.22
CA SER A 156 14.99 -21.57 -7.92
C SER A 156 14.99 -21.43 -9.44
N ARG A 157 15.73 -22.32 -10.11
CA ARG A 157 15.81 -22.44 -11.57
C ARG A 157 14.86 -23.52 -12.06
N PHE A 158 14.04 -23.19 -13.05
CA PHE A 158 13.10 -24.08 -13.73
C PHE A 158 13.46 -24.15 -15.23
N SER A 159 12.67 -24.88 -16.00
CA SER A 159 12.70 -24.92 -17.47
C SER A 159 11.32 -24.58 -18.02
N LEU A 160 11.25 -23.67 -18.98
CA LEU A 160 10.01 -23.29 -19.67
C LEU A 160 9.86 -24.11 -20.96
N ARG A 161 8.84 -24.96 -21.04
CA ARG A 161 8.56 -25.77 -22.23
C ARG A 161 8.27 -24.89 -23.46
N THR A 162 8.38 -25.47 -24.65
CA THR A 162 8.15 -24.77 -25.92
C THR A 162 6.69 -24.32 -26.12
N ASP A 163 5.74 -24.94 -25.42
CA ASP A 163 4.34 -24.50 -25.35
C ASP A 163 4.11 -23.30 -24.40
N GLY A 164 5.15 -22.83 -23.71
CA GLY A 164 5.09 -21.75 -22.72
C GLY A 164 4.65 -22.18 -21.32
N THR A 165 4.57 -23.47 -21.02
CA THR A 165 4.29 -23.98 -19.66
C THR A 165 5.58 -24.16 -18.85
N LEU A 166 5.49 -23.93 -17.53
CA LEU A 166 6.59 -24.14 -16.60
C LEU A 166 6.71 -25.64 -16.27
N ASP A 167 7.94 -26.17 -16.27
CA ASP A 167 8.18 -27.52 -15.78
C ASP A 167 8.44 -27.53 -14.28
N MET A 168 7.37 -27.70 -13.50
CA MET A 168 7.44 -27.78 -12.03
C MET A 168 8.36 -28.91 -11.53
N ALA A 169 8.51 -30.01 -12.29
CA ALA A 169 9.40 -31.12 -11.92
C ALA A 169 10.88 -30.83 -12.24
N SER A 170 11.18 -29.76 -12.98
CA SER A 170 12.54 -29.36 -13.33
C SER A 170 13.26 -28.54 -12.25
N GLU A 171 12.57 -28.16 -11.16
CA GLU A 171 13.07 -27.28 -10.09
C GLU A 171 14.48 -27.65 -9.64
N LYS A 172 15.37 -26.65 -9.61
CA LYS A 172 16.61 -26.67 -8.86
C LYS A 172 16.66 -25.47 -7.92
N LYS A 173 16.80 -25.75 -6.63
CA LYS A 173 16.91 -24.75 -5.57
C LYS A 173 18.34 -24.25 -5.56
N VAL A 174 18.54 -22.96 -5.85
CA VAL A 174 19.86 -22.36 -6.07
C VAL A 174 20.37 -21.72 -4.80
N LEU A 175 19.55 -20.86 -4.18
CA LEU A 175 19.92 -20.09 -3.00
C LEU A 175 18.71 -19.83 -2.11
N ASP A 176 18.88 -20.03 -0.81
CA ASP A 176 17.94 -19.60 0.23
C ASP A 176 18.50 -18.36 0.94
N VAL A 177 17.72 -17.29 0.97
CA VAL A 177 17.93 -16.04 1.71
C VAL A 177 17.08 -16.12 2.97
N PRO A 178 17.61 -15.88 4.19
CA PRO A 178 16.81 -15.88 5.42
C PRO A 178 15.67 -14.85 5.38
N ALA A 179 14.57 -15.13 6.08
CA ALA A 179 13.46 -14.20 6.28
C ALA A 179 12.82 -14.40 7.68
N SER A 180 12.26 -13.33 8.25
CA SER A 180 11.54 -13.29 9.53
C SER A 180 10.05 -13.05 9.28
N ARG A 181 9.28 -14.14 9.14
CA ARG A 181 7.87 -14.10 8.70
C ARG A 181 6.92 -13.48 9.71
N GLY A 182 5.71 -13.15 9.27
CA GLY A 182 4.65 -12.58 10.12
C GLY A 182 4.96 -11.15 10.57
N LEU A 183 5.93 -10.49 9.95
CA LEU A 183 6.23 -9.09 10.10
C LEU A 183 6.60 -8.52 8.73
N CYS A 184 5.87 -7.49 8.32
CA CYS A 184 6.32 -6.47 7.37
C CYS A 184 7.76 -6.00 7.68
N CYS A 185 8.63 -5.63 6.72
CA CYS A 185 8.51 -5.62 5.26
C CYS A 185 9.90 -5.76 4.62
N HIS A 186 10.00 -5.46 3.32
CA HIS A 186 11.18 -5.38 2.46
C HIS A 186 11.68 -6.75 2.00
N VAL A 187 11.04 -7.27 0.95
CA VAL A 187 11.47 -8.51 0.28
C VAL A 187 12.54 -8.28 -0.79
N GLY A 188 12.51 -7.14 -1.50
CA GLY A 188 13.29 -6.92 -2.73
C GLY A 188 12.92 -7.95 -3.81
N GLY A 189 13.92 -8.65 -4.35
CA GLY A 189 13.70 -9.93 -5.04
C GLY A 189 13.81 -9.93 -6.56
N ASP A 190 14.39 -8.88 -7.16
CA ASP A 190 14.52 -8.73 -8.61
C ASP A 190 15.75 -9.46 -9.20
N ILE A 191 15.74 -9.81 -10.50
CA ILE A 191 16.70 -10.74 -11.13
C ILE A 191 17.11 -10.30 -12.56
N ASP A 192 18.38 -9.92 -12.74
CA ASP A 192 18.98 -9.69 -14.07
C ASP A 192 20.42 -10.23 -14.16
N PHE A 193 21.04 -10.19 -15.34
CA PHE A 193 22.31 -10.85 -15.66
C PHE A 193 23.31 -9.90 -16.35
N ASP A 194 24.59 -10.02 -15.97
CA ASP A 194 25.68 -9.38 -16.74
C ASP A 194 25.96 -10.11 -18.08
N ALA A 195 26.76 -9.50 -18.96
CA ALA A 195 27.13 -10.10 -20.25
C ALA A 195 28.03 -11.35 -20.13
N GLN A 196 28.44 -11.76 -18.93
CA GLN A 196 29.08 -13.05 -18.67
C GLN A 196 28.09 -14.09 -18.11
N GLY A 197 26.81 -13.69 -17.97
CA GLY A 197 25.71 -14.49 -17.44
C GLY A 197 25.88 -14.82 -15.96
N ASN A 198 26.51 -13.95 -15.17
CA ASN A 198 26.35 -14.02 -13.72
C ASN A 198 24.97 -13.45 -13.37
N LEU A 199 24.23 -14.17 -12.53
CA LEU A 199 22.93 -13.77 -12.00
C LEU A 199 23.15 -12.77 -10.87
N TYR A 200 22.43 -11.65 -10.93
CA TYR A 200 22.27 -10.69 -9.84
C TYR A 200 20.89 -10.88 -9.22
N LEU A 201 20.81 -10.78 -7.90
CA LEU A 201 19.55 -10.84 -7.13
C LEU A 201 19.53 -9.71 -6.11
N SER A 202 18.49 -8.87 -6.11
CA SER A 202 18.27 -7.90 -5.03
C SER A 202 17.57 -8.55 -3.84
N THR A 203 17.89 -8.12 -2.63
CA THR A 203 17.25 -8.62 -1.40
C THR A 203 16.96 -7.46 -0.45
N GLY A 204 15.70 -7.34 -0.03
CA GLY A 204 15.32 -6.42 1.03
C GLY A 204 15.90 -6.80 2.39
N ASP A 205 15.92 -5.83 3.29
CA ASP A 205 16.50 -6.00 4.63
C ASP A 205 15.67 -6.89 5.56
N ASP A 206 14.43 -7.22 5.14
CA ASP A 206 13.48 -8.05 5.88
C ASP A 206 13.37 -7.55 7.34
N SER A 207 13.45 -6.23 7.51
CA SER A 207 13.46 -5.56 8.81
C SER A 207 12.25 -4.65 8.93
N ASN A 208 11.54 -4.82 10.04
CA ASN A 208 10.31 -4.09 10.29
C ASN A 208 10.64 -2.60 10.53
N PRO A 209 10.12 -1.67 9.70
CA PRO A 209 10.48 -0.26 9.79
C PRO A 209 9.79 0.46 10.97
N PHE A 210 8.82 -0.18 11.63
CA PHE A 210 7.88 0.46 12.54
C PHE A 210 8.41 0.64 13.98
N ALA A 211 7.70 1.48 14.74
CA ALA A 211 8.09 1.94 16.08
C ALA A 211 9.50 2.59 16.11
N SER A 212 9.91 3.17 14.99
CA SER A 212 11.15 3.93 14.77
C SER A 212 10.92 5.44 14.66
N ASP A 213 9.67 5.91 14.73
CA ASP A 213 9.24 7.27 14.39
C ASP A 213 9.64 7.70 12.95
N GLY A 214 9.70 6.74 12.00
CA GLY A 214 10.13 6.95 10.62
C GLY A 214 11.65 7.06 10.40
N TYR A 215 12.48 6.84 11.42
CA TYR A 215 13.95 6.86 11.30
C TYR A 215 14.51 5.43 11.18
N THR A 216 15.84 5.29 11.30
CA THR A 216 16.51 3.98 11.25
C THR A 216 16.03 3.02 12.37
N PRO A 217 15.57 1.79 12.04
CA PRO A 217 15.13 0.78 13.00
C PRO A 217 16.32 -0.02 13.52
N ILE A 218 16.78 0.32 14.73
CA ILE A 218 17.95 -0.29 15.40
C ILE A 218 17.61 -0.70 16.84
N ASP A 219 16.49 -1.40 17.03
CA ASP A 219 15.92 -1.71 18.34
C ASP A 219 16.54 -2.98 18.98
N GLU A 220 17.72 -2.80 19.58
CA GLU A 220 18.51 -3.86 20.22
C GLU A 220 17.95 -4.38 21.57
N ARG A 221 16.70 -4.06 21.94
CA ARG A 221 16.11 -4.48 23.23
C ARG A 221 16.03 -6.01 23.32
N ALA A 222 16.56 -6.59 24.40
CA ALA A 222 16.71 -8.04 24.57
C ALA A 222 15.39 -8.87 24.62
N ASN A 223 14.23 -8.22 24.68
CA ASN A 223 12.90 -8.85 24.57
C ASN A 223 12.14 -8.42 23.30
N ARG A 224 12.78 -7.73 22.37
CA ARG A 224 12.24 -7.33 21.06
C ARG A 224 12.40 -8.48 20.07
N ASN A 225 11.49 -8.57 19.11
CA ASN A 225 11.72 -9.40 17.94
C ASN A 225 12.92 -8.83 17.14
N PRO A 226 13.96 -9.62 16.80
CA PRO A 226 15.13 -9.11 16.08
C PRO A 226 14.80 -8.40 14.77
N ALA A 227 13.65 -8.66 14.13
CA ALA A 227 13.22 -7.97 12.92
C ALA A 227 13.27 -6.42 13.00
N TYR A 228 13.15 -5.83 14.19
CA TYR A 228 13.21 -4.37 14.40
C TYR A 228 14.65 -3.79 14.48
N ASP A 229 15.67 -4.58 14.10
CA ASP A 229 17.07 -4.15 14.06
C ASP A 229 17.71 -4.44 12.68
N ALA A 230 17.67 -3.46 11.77
CA ALA A 230 18.25 -3.57 10.42
C ALA A 230 19.78 -3.74 10.40
N GLN A 231 20.45 -3.62 11.55
CA GLN A 231 21.86 -3.99 11.69
C GLN A 231 22.08 -5.51 11.59
N ARG A 232 21.05 -6.31 11.88
CA ARG A 232 21.09 -7.79 11.75
C ARG A 232 21.24 -8.25 10.29
N SER A 233 20.76 -7.44 9.35
CA SER A 233 20.59 -7.74 7.93
C SER A 233 21.47 -6.82 7.08
N SER A 234 21.05 -5.60 6.75
CA SER A 234 21.75 -4.71 5.79
C SER A 234 23.18 -4.41 6.19
N GLY A 235 23.37 -4.02 7.45
CA GLY A 235 24.69 -3.76 8.06
C GLY A 235 25.50 -5.03 8.38
N ASN A 236 24.93 -6.22 8.25
CA ASN A 236 25.61 -7.48 8.55
C ASN A 236 26.28 -8.06 7.30
N THR A 237 27.60 -8.24 7.35
CA THR A 237 28.39 -8.83 6.25
C THR A 237 28.20 -10.34 6.09
N ASN A 238 27.63 -11.01 7.09
CA ASN A 238 27.39 -12.46 7.14
C ASN A 238 25.93 -12.83 6.87
N ASP A 239 25.08 -11.85 6.54
CA ASP A 239 23.69 -12.04 6.12
C ASP A 239 23.50 -11.79 4.61
N LEU A 240 22.39 -12.26 4.05
CA LEU A 240 22.04 -12.08 2.63
C LEU A 240 20.94 -11.03 2.39
N ARG A 241 20.28 -10.53 3.44
CA ARG A 241 19.24 -9.49 3.40
C ARG A 241 19.83 -8.08 3.32
N GLY A 242 19.17 -7.17 2.58
CA GLY A 242 19.61 -5.79 2.38
C GLY A 242 20.85 -5.69 1.49
N LYS A 243 20.86 -6.42 0.37
CA LYS A 243 22.02 -6.65 -0.51
C LYS A 243 21.64 -6.57 -2.00
N VAL A 244 22.67 -6.45 -2.83
CA VAL A 244 22.68 -7.00 -4.19
C VAL A 244 23.67 -8.17 -4.19
N LEU A 245 23.16 -9.36 -4.45
CA LEU A 245 23.93 -10.61 -4.53
C LEU A 245 24.34 -10.87 -5.98
N ARG A 246 25.48 -11.55 -6.19
CA ARG A 246 25.98 -11.91 -7.52
C ARG A 246 26.59 -13.31 -7.52
N ILE A 247 26.04 -14.22 -8.31
CA ILE A 247 26.43 -15.63 -8.39
C ILE A 247 26.48 -16.12 -9.85
N LYS A 248 27.22 -17.21 -10.11
CA LYS A 248 27.19 -17.90 -11.41
C LYS A 248 26.53 -19.26 -11.25
N VAL A 249 25.29 -19.40 -11.73
CA VAL A 249 24.52 -20.64 -11.61
C VAL A 249 24.95 -21.65 -12.69
N GLY A 250 25.07 -22.92 -12.30
CA GLY A 250 25.33 -24.07 -13.17
C GLY A 250 24.02 -24.73 -13.63
N ALA A 251 24.10 -25.55 -14.70
CA ALA A 251 22.92 -26.19 -15.28
C ALA A 251 22.21 -27.18 -14.34
N ASP A 252 22.92 -27.72 -13.35
CA ASP A 252 22.38 -28.56 -12.27
C ASP A 252 21.71 -27.76 -11.13
N GLY A 253 21.85 -26.43 -11.13
CA GLY A 253 21.36 -25.52 -10.11
C GLY A 253 22.31 -25.27 -8.94
N SER A 254 23.51 -25.86 -8.96
CA SER A 254 24.61 -25.38 -8.11
C SER A 254 25.02 -23.95 -8.53
N TYR A 255 25.77 -23.24 -7.70
CA TYR A 255 26.38 -21.96 -8.11
C TYR A 255 27.82 -21.83 -7.64
N THR A 256 28.57 -20.96 -8.30
CA THR A 256 29.88 -20.46 -7.85
C THR A 256 29.83 -18.96 -7.63
N VAL A 257 30.78 -18.43 -6.87
CA VAL A 257 30.92 -16.98 -6.63
C VAL A 257 31.90 -16.38 -7.66
N PRO A 258 31.48 -15.40 -8.47
CA PRO A 258 32.37 -14.68 -9.37
C PRO A 258 33.43 -13.85 -8.64
N SER A 259 34.56 -13.58 -9.29
CA SER A 259 35.52 -12.59 -8.80
C SER A 259 34.94 -11.16 -8.91
N GLY A 260 35.38 -10.29 -7.98
CA GLY A 260 34.94 -8.90 -7.91
C GLY A 260 33.72 -8.63 -7.01
N ASN A 261 33.21 -9.65 -6.30
CA ASN A 261 32.29 -9.47 -5.18
C ASN A 261 32.99 -8.82 -3.97
N LEU A 262 32.22 -8.26 -3.03
CA LEU A 262 32.72 -7.44 -1.92
C LEU A 262 33.62 -8.20 -0.94
N PHE A 263 33.33 -9.48 -0.74
CA PHE A 263 34.10 -10.36 0.14
C PHE A 263 34.62 -11.57 -0.62
N ALA A 264 35.88 -11.94 -0.38
CA ALA A 264 36.49 -13.09 -1.04
C ALA A 264 35.94 -14.43 -0.47
N PRO A 265 35.76 -15.46 -1.30
CA PRO A 265 35.38 -16.79 -0.80
C PRO A 265 36.33 -17.29 0.30
N GLY A 266 35.77 -17.62 1.46
CA GLY A 266 36.53 -18.05 2.64
C GLY A 266 36.89 -16.94 3.64
N THR A 267 36.57 -15.67 3.36
CA THR A 267 36.71 -14.60 4.36
C THR A 267 35.75 -14.83 5.53
N ALA A 268 36.30 -14.98 6.74
CA ALA A 268 35.53 -15.30 7.94
C ALA A 268 34.53 -14.19 8.31
N ARG A 269 33.34 -14.58 8.80
CA ARG A 269 32.21 -13.68 9.13
C ARG A 269 31.72 -12.84 7.93
N THR A 270 31.79 -13.39 6.72
CA THR A 270 31.26 -12.74 5.51
C THR A 270 30.57 -13.72 4.56
N ARG A 271 29.58 -13.22 3.79
CA ARG A 271 28.96 -13.92 2.66
C ARG A 271 29.62 -13.48 1.34
N PRO A 272 30.38 -14.35 0.66
CA PRO A 272 31.05 -13.99 -0.60
C PRO A 272 30.07 -13.78 -1.77
N GLU A 273 28.80 -14.15 -1.62
CA GLU A 273 27.72 -13.88 -2.58
C GLU A 273 27.39 -12.38 -2.69
N ILE A 274 27.76 -11.57 -1.70
CA ILE A 274 27.50 -10.12 -1.65
C ILE A 274 28.34 -9.40 -2.72
N TYR A 275 27.68 -8.76 -3.68
CA TYR A 275 28.31 -7.78 -4.56
C TYR A 275 28.20 -6.37 -3.95
N ALA A 276 27.03 -5.97 -3.49
CA ALA A 276 26.84 -4.73 -2.73
C ALA A 276 25.96 -4.95 -1.50
N MET A 277 26.15 -4.13 -0.47
CA MET A 277 25.43 -4.20 0.81
C MET A 277 24.98 -2.82 1.30
N GLY A 278 24.08 -2.81 2.27
CA GLY A 278 23.67 -1.57 2.95
C GLY A 278 22.53 -0.85 2.23
N PHE A 279 21.52 -1.62 1.82
CA PHE A 279 20.25 -1.15 1.24
C PHE A 279 19.08 -1.47 2.19
N ARG A 280 17.94 -0.77 2.08
CA ARG A 280 16.72 -1.03 2.88
C ARG A 280 15.76 -1.96 2.12
N ASN A 281 15.12 -1.45 1.07
CA ASN A 281 14.29 -2.21 0.13
C ASN A 281 14.77 -1.93 -1.31
N PRO A 282 15.87 -2.58 -1.76
CA PRO A 282 16.39 -2.48 -3.11
C PRO A 282 15.45 -3.21 -4.08
N PHE A 283 14.30 -2.60 -4.37
CA PHE A 283 13.12 -3.31 -4.84
C PHE A 283 13.23 -3.74 -6.31
N ARG A 284 13.75 -2.88 -7.19
CA ARG A 284 13.91 -3.14 -8.63
C ARG A 284 15.27 -2.68 -9.15
N MET A 285 15.88 -3.48 -10.02
CA MET A 285 17.21 -3.20 -10.57
C MET A 285 17.41 -3.76 -11.99
N SER A 286 18.35 -3.19 -12.73
CA SER A 286 18.85 -3.75 -13.99
C SER A 286 20.36 -3.78 -14.05
N VAL A 287 20.91 -4.66 -14.87
CA VAL A 287 22.34 -4.74 -15.18
C VAL A 287 22.56 -4.25 -16.61
N ASP A 288 23.25 -3.12 -16.76
CA ASP A 288 23.67 -2.56 -18.05
C ASP A 288 24.77 -3.44 -18.66
N LYS A 289 24.34 -4.46 -19.41
CA LYS A 289 25.16 -5.58 -19.91
C LYS A 289 26.50 -5.18 -20.56
N PRO A 290 26.62 -4.08 -21.34
CA PRO A 290 27.90 -3.63 -21.88
C PRO A 290 28.91 -3.12 -20.84
N THR A 291 28.46 -2.58 -19.69
CA THR A 291 29.35 -2.01 -18.66
C THR A 291 29.44 -2.86 -17.38
N GLY A 292 28.43 -3.70 -17.11
CA GLY A 292 28.28 -4.42 -15.84
C GLY A 292 27.81 -3.54 -14.68
N THR A 293 27.39 -2.30 -14.94
CA THR A 293 26.83 -1.40 -13.93
C THR A 293 25.42 -1.85 -13.54
N VAL A 294 25.15 -1.97 -12.24
CA VAL A 294 23.78 -2.20 -11.74
C VAL A 294 23.13 -0.85 -11.47
N TYR A 295 21.90 -0.65 -11.96
CA TYR A 295 21.06 0.50 -11.62
C TYR A 295 19.91 0.01 -10.74
N LEU A 296 19.59 0.72 -9.67
CA LEU A 296 18.77 0.21 -8.57
C LEU A 296 17.88 1.31 -7.99
N GLY A 297 16.62 1.00 -7.69
CA GLY A 297 15.78 1.81 -6.77
C GLY A 297 15.81 1.23 -5.36
N ASP A 298 16.05 2.06 -4.34
CA ASP A 298 15.99 1.68 -2.91
C ASP A 298 15.08 2.64 -2.13
N TYR A 299 14.12 2.10 -1.39
CA TYR A 299 13.21 2.88 -0.55
C TYR A 299 13.84 3.10 0.84
N GLY A 300 14.24 4.34 1.16
CA GLY A 300 14.55 4.77 2.53
C GLY A 300 13.33 4.89 3.45
N PRO A 301 13.48 5.43 4.67
CA PRO A 301 12.46 5.40 5.71
C PRO A 301 11.59 6.67 5.76
N ASP A 302 10.54 6.65 6.59
CA ASP A 302 9.33 7.45 6.42
C ASP A 302 9.24 8.75 7.26
N ALA A 303 10.35 9.23 7.84
CA ALA A 303 10.37 10.42 8.72
C ALA A 303 10.15 11.74 7.95
N GLY A 304 8.98 12.36 8.10
CA GLY A 304 8.61 13.59 7.37
C GLY A 304 9.47 14.85 7.66
N THR A 305 10.34 14.83 8.68
CA THR A 305 11.29 15.92 8.98
C THR A 305 12.61 15.39 9.53
N ALA A 306 13.69 16.18 9.43
CA ALA A 306 14.99 15.85 10.00
C ALA A 306 15.08 16.24 11.50
N ASN A 307 15.74 15.40 12.30
CA ASN A 307 15.83 15.58 13.75
C ASN A 307 17.26 15.38 14.26
N ALA A 308 17.82 16.40 14.90
CA ALA A 308 19.21 16.40 15.38
C ALA A 308 19.56 15.30 16.40
N GLY A 309 18.57 14.65 17.01
CA GLY A 309 18.73 13.49 17.90
C GLY A 309 18.47 12.13 17.24
N ARG A 310 18.07 12.07 15.96
CA ARG A 310 17.73 10.81 15.25
C ARG A 310 18.45 10.67 13.90
N GLY A 311 18.53 11.74 13.10
CA GLY A 311 19.18 11.72 11.79
C GLY A 311 18.53 12.68 10.77
N PRO A 312 18.81 12.49 9.46
CA PRO A 312 18.07 13.16 8.39
C PRO A 312 16.58 12.77 8.38
N ALA A 313 15.81 13.47 7.55
CA ALA A 313 14.46 13.06 7.18
C ALA A 313 14.50 11.74 6.36
N GLY A 314 13.32 11.25 6.01
CA GLY A 314 13.15 10.34 4.90
C GLY A 314 13.73 10.91 3.60
N GLN A 315 14.31 10.01 2.81
CA GLN A 315 14.71 10.23 1.43
C GLN A 315 14.87 8.85 0.79
N VAL A 316 14.63 8.76 -0.51
CA VAL A 316 14.72 7.54 -1.30
C VAL A 316 15.79 7.67 -2.38
N GLU A 317 16.25 6.56 -2.94
CA GLU A 317 17.47 6.55 -3.75
C GLU A 317 17.30 5.85 -5.10
N PHE A 318 17.79 6.50 -6.17
CA PHE A 318 18.33 5.77 -7.30
C PHE A 318 19.84 5.58 -7.11
N ASN A 319 20.31 4.35 -7.31
CA ASN A 319 21.68 3.91 -7.07
C ASN A 319 22.34 3.38 -8.34
N ARG A 320 23.65 3.65 -8.49
CA ARG A 320 24.46 3.28 -9.67
C ARG A 320 25.73 2.55 -9.24
N ILE A 321 25.67 1.23 -9.25
CA ILE A 321 26.68 0.32 -8.70
C ILE A 321 27.65 -0.09 -9.81
N THR A 322 28.75 0.64 -9.95
CA THR A 322 29.83 0.35 -10.93
C THR A 322 30.90 -0.61 -10.40
N LYS A 323 30.85 -0.95 -9.10
CA LYS A 323 31.78 -1.84 -8.39
C LYS A 323 31.15 -2.30 -7.07
N ALA A 324 31.68 -3.38 -6.51
CA ALA A 324 31.27 -3.86 -5.19
C ALA A 324 31.50 -2.80 -4.08
N GLY A 325 30.61 -2.74 -3.09
CA GLY A 325 30.71 -1.74 -2.00
C GLY A 325 29.58 -1.79 -0.96
N ASN A 326 29.68 -0.89 0.02
CA ASN A 326 28.65 -0.61 1.03
C ASN A 326 27.94 0.71 0.66
N TYR A 327 26.61 0.77 0.82
CA TYR A 327 25.74 1.91 0.48
C TYR A 327 25.11 2.58 1.71
N GLY A 328 25.36 2.04 2.91
CA GLY A 328 25.26 2.80 4.17
C GLY A 328 24.13 2.42 5.11
N TRP A 329 22.98 1.93 4.62
CA TRP A 329 21.86 1.54 5.49
C TRP A 329 22.28 0.39 6.43
N PRO A 330 21.94 0.43 7.74
CA PRO A 330 21.04 1.37 8.44
C PRO A 330 21.72 2.60 9.06
N TYR A 331 23.01 2.82 8.82
CA TYR A 331 23.82 3.84 9.50
C TYR A 331 23.81 5.21 8.81
N CYS A 332 23.76 5.20 7.49
CA CYS A 332 23.83 6.39 6.63
C CYS A 332 22.92 6.22 5.42
N VAL A 333 22.55 7.36 4.81
CA VAL A 333 21.60 7.42 3.69
C VAL A 333 21.93 8.60 2.76
N GLY A 334 21.55 8.49 1.49
CA GLY A 334 21.67 9.51 0.46
C GLY A 334 23.11 9.93 0.21
N ASN A 335 23.40 11.23 0.33
CA ASN A 335 24.77 11.76 0.19
C ASN A 335 25.64 11.50 1.45
N ASN A 336 25.66 10.27 1.95
CA ASN A 336 26.34 9.86 3.19
C ASN A 336 25.94 10.71 4.43
N SER A 337 24.64 11.01 4.56
CA SER A 337 24.08 11.64 5.76
C SER A 337 23.93 10.59 6.88
N PRO A 338 24.54 10.76 8.06
CA PRO A 338 24.47 9.77 9.14
C PRO A 338 23.18 9.87 9.97
N TYR A 339 22.65 8.73 10.37
CA TYR A 339 21.71 8.65 11.51
C TYR A 339 22.46 8.77 12.84
N VAL A 340 21.70 8.92 13.92
CA VAL A 340 22.19 8.93 15.30
C VAL A 340 21.88 7.59 15.96
N ASP A 341 22.89 7.01 16.60
CA ASP A 341 22.77 5.86 17.49
C ASP A 341 21.72 6.19 18.58
N TYR A 342 20.57 5.51 18.55
CA TYR A 342 19.42 5.84 19.39
C TYR A 342 19.02 4.66 20.26
N ASN A 343 19.12 4.81 21.58
CA ASN A 343 18.82 3.74 22.50
C ASN A 343 17.31 3.63 22.77
N PHE A 344 16.66 2.65 22.13
CA PHE A 344 15.23 2.34 22.29
C PHE A 344 14.80 1.84 23.68
N ALA A 345 15.75 1.49 24.57
CA ALA A 345 15.46 1.10 25.95
C ALA A 345 15.38 2.31 26.92
N THR A 346 16.13 3.37 26.65
CA THR A 346 16.17 4.60 27.46
C THR A 346 15.57 5.82 26.77
N SER A 347 15.19 5.70 25.49
CA SER A 347 14.73 6.78 24.61
C SER A 347 15.74 7.94 24.46
N THR A 348 17.04 7.62 24.47
CA THR A 348 18.12 8.61 24.43
C THR A 348 19.03 8.47 23.21
N SER A 349 19.27 9.60 22.56
CA SER A 349 20.26 9.77 21.49
C SER A 349 21.71 9.69 22.00
N GLY A 350 22.54 8.96 21.27
CA GLY A 350 23.99 8.85 21.43
C GLY A 350 24.75 9.72 20.43
N ALA A 351 25.67 9.12 19.67
CA ALA A 351 26.48 9.81 18.66
C ALA A 351 25.96 9.57 17.23
N ALA A 352 26.27 10.47 16.31
CA ALA A 352 26.07 10.22 14.88
C ALA A 352 27.01 9.11 14.38
N PHE A 353 26.52 8.25 13.49
CA PHE A 353 27.33 7.19 12.88
C PHE A 353 28.42 7.75 11.95
N SER A 354 29.48 6.97 11.73
CA SER A 354 30.62 7.36 10.89
C SER A 354 30.51 6.73 9.51
N CYS A 355 29.94 7.43 8.51
CA CYS A 355 29.76 6.88 7.16
C CYS A 355 31.09 6.46 6.48
N THR A 356 32.21 7.09 6.84
CA THR A 356 33.54 6.74 6.32
C THR A 356 34.18 5.52 7.00
N ALA A 357 33.64 5.06 8.12
CA ALA A 357 34.03 3.83 8.82
C ALA A 357 32.88 3.34 9.71
N PRO A 358 31.79 2.79 9.13
CA PRO A 358 30.63 2.38 9.91
C PRO A 358 30.97 1.19 10.81
N LYS A 359 30.26 1.07 11.94
CA LYS A 359 30.48 -0.01 12.89
C LYS A 359 29.16 -0.68 13.24
N ASN A 360 29.11 -1.99 13.04
CA ASN A 360 27.97 -2.82 13.44
C ASN A 360 28.26 -3.47 14.79
N THR A 361 27.80 -2.81 15.85
CA THR A 361 27.96 -3.23 17.25
C THR A 361 26.75 -3.98 17.82
N SER A 362 25.70 -4.18 17.02
CA SER A 362 24.46 -4.85 17.45
C SER A 362 24.71 -6.24 18.06
N PRO A 363 23.97 -6.63 19.11
CA PRO A 363 24.00 -7.99 19.64
C PRO A 363 23.52 -9.05 18.63
N ASN A 364 22.80 -8.63 17.58
CA ASN A 364 22.32 -9.49 16.49
C ASN A 364 23.36 -9.66 15.35
N ASN A 365 24.50 -8.96 15.39
CA ASN A 365 25.50 -9.00 14.33
C ASN A 365 26.36 -10.27 14.32
N THR A 366 26.17 -11.12 13.31
CA THR A 366 27.03 -12.30 13.06
C THR A 366 28.24 -12.01 12.16
N GLY A 367 28.23 -10.88 11.45
CA GLY A 367 29.25 -10.41 10.52
C GLY A 367 30.40 -9.64 11.16
N LEU A 368 31.13 -8.86 10.36
CA LEU A 368 32.19 -7.98 10.81
C LEU A 368 31.63 -6.83 11.64
N THR A 369 32.40 -6.34 12.62
CA THR A 369 32.06 -5.12 13.37
C THR A 369 32.49 -3.88 12.60
N ASP A 370 33.73 -3.84 12.10
CA ASP A 370 34.21 -2.76 11.23
C ASP A 370 33.74 -3.00 9.78
N LEU A 371 32.93 -2.09 9.24
CA LEU A 371 32.34 -2.21 7.91
C LEU A 371 33.14 -1.43 6.85
N PRO A 372 33.00 -1.79 5.55
CA PRO A 372 33.49 -0.95 4.46
C PRO A 372 32.84 0.45 4.50
N PRO A 373 33.55 1.52 4.08
CA PRO A 373 32.98 2.86 4.00
C PRO A 373 31.72 2.89 3.14
N ALA A 374 30.72 3.65 3.57
CA ALA A 374 29.51 3.89 2.80
C ALA A 374 29.81 4.77 1.57
N GLN A 375 29.22 4.42 0.44
CA GLN A 375 29.22 5.22 -0.79
C GLN A 375 27.91 5.99 -0.89
N PRO A 376 27.93 7.25 -1.34
CA PRO A 376 26.72 8.03 -1.50
C PRO A 376 25.84 7.47 -2.63
N ALA A 377 24.54 7.68 -2.50
CA ALA A 377 23.53 7.45 -3.53
C ALA A 377 23.87 8.20 -4.83
N TRP A 378 23.38 7.71 -5.96
CA TRP A 378 23.57 8.39 -7.25
C TRP A 378 22.60 9.57 -7.42
N ILE A 379 21.32 9.34 -7.13
CA ILE A 379 20.28 10.37 -7.07
C ILE A 379 19.42 10.09 -5.82
N PRO A 380 19.80 10.63 -4.65
CA PRO A 380 18.87 10.71 -3.52
C PRO A 380 17.82 11.78 -3.79
N TYR A 381 16.58 11.55 -3.38
CA TYR A 381 15.51 12.54 -3.44
C TYR A 381 14.49 12.38 -2.32
N ASP A 382 13.87 13.49 -1.96
CA ASP A 382 12.85 13.68 -0.93
C ASP A 382 11.90 14.77 -1.41
N GLY A 383 10.61 14.66 -1.16
CA GLY A 383 9.61 15.68 -1.53
C GLY A 383 9.82 16.26 -2.94
N GLY A 384 10.28 17.51 -3.00
CA GLY A 384 10.61 18.24 -4.24
C GLY A 384 12.10 18.58 -4.43
N SER A 385 13.04 17.87 -3.79
CA SER A 385 14.48 18.21 -3.84
C SER A 385 15.15 17.96 -5.20
N VAL A 386 14.53 17.12 -6.06
CA VAL A 386 14.81 17.02 -7.50
C VAL A 386 13.64 17.63 -8.27
N PRO A 387 13.73 18.87 -8.79
CA PRO A 387 12.60 19.58 -9.41
C PRO A 387 11.92 18.81 -10.56
N GLU A 388 12.70 18.09 -11.36
CA GLU A 388 12.23 17.30 -12.49
C GLU A 388 11.41 16.07 -12.08
N PHE A 389 11.50 15.63 -10.83
CA PHE A 389 10.69 14.56 -10.24
C PHE A 389 9.37 15.08 -9.62
N GLY A 390 9.17 16.40 -9.56
CA GLY A 390 8.00 17.03 -8.93
C GLY A 390 7.98 16.80 -7.41
N GLY A 391 6.79 16.76 -6.82
CA GLY A 391 6.55 16.34 -5.43
C GLY A 391 5.60 15.16 -5.35
N GLY A 392 5.43 14.57 -4.17
CA GLY A 392 4.54 13.43 -3.90
C GLY A 392 5.28 12.25 -3.26
N SER A 393 4.72 11.06 -3.41
CA SER A 393 5.22 9.76 -2.90
C SER A 393 6.73 9.56 -3.08
N GLU A 394 7.34 8.71 -2.28
CA GLU A 394 8.78 8.44 -2.35
C GLU A 394 8.98 6.93 -2.60
N SER A 395 9.07 6.55 -3.87
CA SER A 395 8.88 5.14 -4.29
C SER A 395 9.63 4.80 -5.59
N PRO A 396 10.98 4.68 -5.56
CA PRO A 396 11.81 4.44 -6.74
C PRO A 396 11.76 2.98 -7.21
N MET A 397 11.51 2.79 -8.50
CA MET A 397 11.27 1.49 -9.13
C MET A 397 12.38 1.06 -10.09
N GLY A 398 13.59 1.60 -9.90
CA GLY A 398 14.74 1.27 -10.74
C GLY A 398 14.45 1.53 -12.23
N GLY A 399 14.79 0.54 -13.06
CA GLY A 399 14.56 0.54 -14.51
C GLY A 399 15.82 0.25 -15.34
N PRO A 400 15.74 0.22 -16.69
CA PRO A 400 16.82 -0.19 -17.58
C PRO A 400 17.62 0.99 -18.16
N VAL A 401 18.82 0.70 -18.66
CA VAL A 401 19.56 1.58 -19.58
C VAL A 401 19.20 1.20 -21.03
N TYR A 402 18.88 2.16 -21.88
CA TYR A 402 18.68 1.88 -23.31
C TYR A 402 20.02 1.63 -24.00
N ARG A 403 20.04 0.63 -24.89
CA ARG A 403 21.19 0.30 -25.74
C ARG A 403 20.78 0.17 -27.19
N TYR A 404 21.29 1.06 -28.04
CA TYR A 404 20.90 1.12 -29.44
C TYR A 404 21.63 0.05 -30.26
N ASP A 405 20.88 -0.89 -30.85
CA ASP A 405 21.42 -1.83 -31.80
C ASP A 405 21.31 -1.32 -33.25
N PRO A 406 22.43 -1.00 -33.94
CA PRO A 406 22.42 -0.63 -35.35
C PRO A 406 22.13 -1.82 -36.29
N ALA A 407 22.27 -3.07 -35.84
CA ALA A 407 21.98 -4.26 -36.65
C ALA A 407 20.50 -4.68 -36.61
N SER A 408 19.76 -4.36 -35.54
CA SER A 408 18.33 -4.65 -35.42
C SER A 408 17.52 -3.98 -36.53
N THR A 409 16.73 -4.78 -37.25
CA THR A 409 15.81 -4.34 -38.29
C THR A 409 14.44 -3.92 -37.74
N SER A 410 14.30 -3.78 -36.41
CA SER A 410 13.09 -3.25 -35.78
C SER A 410 12.86 -1.78 -36.17
N THR A 411 11.65 -1.46 -36.61
CA THR A 411 11.19 -0.08 -36.86
C THR A 411 10.72 0.63 -35.59
N VAL A 412 10.37 -0.12 -34.54
CA VAL A 412 9.83 0.42 -33.28
C VAL A 412 10.89 0.69 -32.21
N LYS A 413 12.17 0.46 -32.54
CA LYS A 413 13.30 0.67 -31.62
C LYS A 413 13.53 2.16 -31.37
N PHE A 414 13.91 2.49 -30.14
CA PHE A 414 14.17 3.87 -29.75
C PHE A 414 15.36 4.48 -30.53
N PRO A 415 15.42 5.81 -30.70
CA PRO A 415 16.44 6.44 -31.54
C PRO A 415 17.85 6.32 -30.92
N GLN A 416 18.88 6.33 -31.77
CA GLN A 416 20.28 6.24 -31.36
C GLN A 416 20.70 7.36 -30.37
N SER A 417 20.00 8.50 -30.38
CA SER A 417 20.21 9.60 -29.44
C SER A 417 19.94 9.25 -27.97
N PHE A 418 19.29 8.12 -27.67
CA PHE A 418 19.04 7.64 -26.30
C PHE A 418 20.04 6.55 -25.84
N ASP A 419 21.07 6.22 -26.63
CA ASP A 419 22.02 5.15 -26.27
C ASP A 419 22.83 5.48 -25.00
N GLY A 420 22.60 4.72 -23.92
CA GLY A 420 23.19 4.95 -22.60
C GLY A 420 22.32 5.73 -21.61
N ASP A 421 21.15 6.22 -22.04
CA ASP A 421 20.20 6.86 -21.15
C ASP A 421 19.56 5.85 -20.20
N TYR A 422 19.35 6.29 -18.96
CA TYR A 422 18.68 5.51 -17.92
C TYR A 422 17.19 5.86 -17.85
N PHE A 423 16.32 4.86 -17.85
CA PHE A 423 14.87 5.02 -17.76
C PHE A 423 14.44 4.74 -16.33
N ALA A 424 14.34 5.80 -15.52
CA ALA A 424 13.94 5.71 -14.12
C ALA A 424 12.41 5.60 -14.00
N GLY A 425 11.92 4.59 -13.29
CA GLY A 425 10.52 4.44 -12.90
C GLY A 425 10.23 4.91 -11.48
N GLU A 426 9.05 5.47 -11.24
CA GLU A 426 8.56 5.82 -9.90
C GLU A 426 7.09 5.40 -9.75
N PHE A 427 6.80 4.68 -8.67
CA PHE A 427 5.53 4.01 -8.43
C PHE A 427 4.38 4.98 -8.13
N GLY A 428 4.54 5.84 -7.12
CA GLY A 428 3.46 6.60 -6.52
C GLY A 428 3.16 7.94 -7.20
N ARG A 429 4.20 8.62 -7.69
CA ARG A 429 4.15 9.76 -8.61
C ARG A 429 3.84 9.34 -10.06
N ARG A 430 3.85 8.03 -10.34
CA ARG A 430 3.36 7.42 -11.59
C ARG A 430 4.05 7.99 -12.82
N TRP A 431 5.38 7.92 -12.86
CA TRP A 431 6.14 8.41 -14.01
C TRP A 431 7.27 7.49 -14.45
N ILE A 432 7.71 7.75 -15.69
CA ILE A 432 9.00 7.32 -16.23
C ILE A 432 9.78 8.59 -16.59
N LYS A 433 11.08 8.63 -16.31
CA LYS A 433 11.98 9.74 -16.68
C LYS A 433 13.20 9.21 -17.41
N ARG A 434 13.57 9.86 -18.52
CA ARG A 434 14.81 9.56 -19.27
C ARG A 434 15.94 10.43 -18.72
N ILE A 435 16.91 9.81 -18.08
CA ILE A 435 18.06 10.46 -17.44
C ILE A 435 19.28 10.30 -18.34
N GLU A 436 19.71 11.41 -18.94
CA GLU A 436 20.96 11.49 -19.70
C GLU A 436 22.14 11.54 -18.72
N GLN A 437 23.19 10.75 -18.97
CA GLN A 437 24.34 10.63 -18.06
C GLN A 437 25.69 10.70 -18.78
N GLY A 438 26.68 11.28 -18.10
CA GLY A 438 28.08 11.24 -18.53
C GLY A 438 28.69 9.84 -18.42
N SER A 439 29.87 9.66 -19.04
CA SER A 439 30.61 8.40 -18.98
C SER A 439 31.14 8.05 -17.58
N ASP A 440 31.28 9.06 -16.71
CA ASP A 440 31.49 8.93 -15.27
C ASP A 440 30.20 8.56 -14.51
N GLY A 441 29.04 8.93 -15.05
CA GLY A 441 27.73 8.85 -14.43
C GLY A 441 27.18 10.19 -13.92
N ALA A 442 27.82 11.33 -14.22
CA ALA A 442 27.25 12.62 -13.86
C ALA A 442 25.91 12.83 -14.62
N VAL A 443 24.83 13.10 -13.88
CA VAL A 443 23.52 13.41 -14.50
C VAL A 443 23.65 14.69 -15.33
N GLN A 444 23.26 14.62 -16.61
CA GLN A 444 23.32 15.74 -17.54
C GLN A 444 21.95 16.40 -17.71
N SER A 445 20.89 15.61 -17.80
CA SER A 445 19.51 16.08 -17.80
C SER A 445 18.54 15.00 -17.31
N ILE A 446 17.40 15.42 -16.74
CA ILE A 446 16.28 14.54 -16.37
C ILE A 446 15.08 14.96 -17.20
N ASN A 447 14.60 14.07 -18.07
CA ASN A 447 13.60 14.39 -19.08
C ASN A 447 12.28 13.69 -18.77
N ALA A 448 11.16 14.32 -19.14
CA ALA A 448 9.87 13.65 -19.19
C ALA A 448 9.88 12.53 -20.26
N PHE A 449 9.18 11.44 -19.99
CA PHE A 449 8.89 10.38 -20.94
C PHE A 449 7.35 10.16 -20.99
N PRO A 450 6.74 9.90 -22.16
CA PRO A 450 5.28 9.92 -22.33
C PRO A 450 4.57 8.65 -21.80
N TRP A 451 4.74 8.36 -20.52
CA TRP A 451 4.00 7.32 -19.79
C TRP A 451 2.53 7.71 -19.59
N GLN A 452 1.60 6.80 -19.88
CA GLN A 452 0.15 7.00 -19.74
C GLN A 452 -0.54 5.93 -18.87
N GLY A 453 0.24 5.01 -18.28
CA GLY A 453 -0.27 4.03 -17.31
C GLY A 453 -0.36 4.60 -15.90
N THR A 454 -0.49 3.71 -14.92
CA THR A 454 -0.59 4.02 -13.50
C THR A 454 0.75 3.77 -12.79
N GLN A 455 0.81 2.86 -11.82
CA GLN A 455 1.96 2.69 -10.94
C GLN A 455 2.98 1.74 -11.58
N VAL A 456 4.11 2.29 -12.01
CA VAL A 456 5.19 1.53 -12.67
C VAL A 456 5.72 0.49 -11.69
N MET A 457 5.62 -0.80 -12.03
CA MET A 457 6.03 -1.91 -11.17
C MET A 457 7.37 -2.53 -11.61
N ASP A 458 7.59 -2.63 -12.92
CA ASP A 458 8.83 -3.15 -13.50
C ASP A 458 8.96 -2.72 -14.97
N MET A 459 10.16 -2.70 -15.53
CA MET A 459 10.39 -2.39 -16.95
C MET A 459 11.73 -2.89 -17.52
N ALA A 460 11.69 -3.37 -18.77
CA ALA A 460 12.87 -3.85 -19.50
C ALA A 460 12.79 -3.55 -21.00
N PHE A 461 13.94 -3.35 -21.66
CA PHE A 461 13.99 -3.26 -23.13
C PHE A 461 13.95 -4.64 -23.78
N GLY A 462 13.09 -4.81 -24.79
CA GLY A 462 12.97 -6.04 -25.58
C GLY A 462 14.02 -6.17 -26.70
N PRO A 463 14.09 -7.34 -27.35
CA PRO A 463 15.01 -7.58 -28.48
C PRO A 463 14.65 -6.78 -29.75
N ASP A 464 13.46 -6.17 -29.79
CA ASP A 464 13.02 -5.20 -30.79
C ASP A 464 13.36 -3.74 -30.42
N GLY A 465 14.02 -3.50 -29.28
CA GLY A 465 14.42 -2.16 -28.83
C GLY A 465 13.26 -1.28 -28.35
N ALA A 466 12.08 -1.86 -28.12
CA ALA A 466 10.94 -1.23 -27.46
C ALA A 466 11.01 -1.39 -25.93
N LEU A 467 10.44 -0.46 -25.17
CA LEU A 467 10.41 -0.52 -23.70
C LEU A 467 9.16 -1.25 -23.23
N TYR A 468 9.31 -2.38 -22.54
CA TYR A 468 8.21 -3.11 -21.94
C TYR A 468 8.04 -2.66 -20.49
N VAL A 469 6.79 -2.43 -20.07
CA VAL A 469 6.47 -1.90 -18.73
C VAL A 469 5.33 -2.72 -18.11
N LEU A 470 5.54 -3.15 -16.87
CA LEU A 470 4.54 -3.76 -15.99
C LEU A 470 3.94 -2.64 -15.12
N ASP A 471 2.63 -2.54 -15.12
CA ASP A 471 1.84 -1.55 -14.38
C ASP A 471 1.09 -2.27 -13.27
N TYR A 472 1.27 -1.86 -12.01
CA TYR A 472 0.57 -2.43 -10.86
C TYR A 472 -0.92 -2.12 -10.90
N GLY A 473 -1.33 -1.06 -11.59
CA GLY A 473 -2.68 -0.51 -11.48
C GLY A 473 -2.76 0.52 -10.36
N THR A 474 -3.89 0.51 -9.63
CA THR A 474 -4.14 1.35 -8.45
C THR A 474 -4.87 0.63 -7.30
N GLY A 475 -4.94 -0.71 -7.34
CA GLY A 475 -5.46 -1.54 -6.25
C GLY A 475 -4.44 -1.74 -5.12
N TYR A 476 -4.85 -2.33 -4.01
CA TYR A 476 -3.99 -2.63 -2.87
C TYR A 476 -3.88 -4.14 -2.66
N PHE A 477 -2.70 -4.71 -2.94
CA PHE A 477 -2.37 -6.13 -2.69
C PHE A 477 -3.25 -7.15 -3.44
N ASN A 478 -3.75 -6.76 -4.61
CA ASN A 478 -4.62 -7.57 -5.49
C ASN A 478 -4.51 -7.23 -6.99
N GLY A 479 -4.05 -6.02 -7.35
CA GLY A 479 -4.20 -5.46 -8.70
C GLY A 479 -5.65 -5.01 -8.96
N ASP A 480 -5.89 -4.30 -10.07
CA ASP A 480 -7.20 -3.75 -10.43
C ASP A 480 -7.48 -3.84 -11.95
N ALA A 481 -8.38 -2.99 -12.46
CA ALA A 481 -8.67 -2.88 -13.89
C ALA A 481 -7.64 -2.06 -14.70
N ASN A 482 -6.68 -1.42 -14.03
CA ASN A 482 -5.61 -0.62 -14.62
C ASN A 482 -4.31 -1.44 -14.79
N SER A 483 -4.05 -2.39 -13.88
CA SER A 483 -2.91 -3.32 -13.93
C SER A 483 -2.70 -3.89 -15.33
N ALA A 484 -1.48 -3.84 -15.86
CA ALA A 484 -1.25 -4.15 -17.27
C ALA A 484 0.19 -4.52 -17.61
N VAL A 485 0.38 -5.11 -18.78
CA VAL A 485 1.66 -5.16 -19.49
C VAL A 485 1.54 -4.28 -20.73
N TYR A 486 2.43 -3.31 -20.89
CA TYR A 486 2.53 -2.48 -22.09
C TYR A 486 3.86 -2.70 -22.82
N ARG A 487 3.86 -2.40 -24.11
CA ARG A 487 5.06 -2.21 -24.94
C ARG A 487 5.02 -0.79 -25.51
N ILE A 488 6.04 0.00 -25.19
CA ILE A 488 6.18 1.38 -25.65
C ILE A 488 7.13 1.38 -26.84
N GLU A 489 6.61 1.82 -27.98
CA GLU A 489 7.23 1.77 -29.31
C GLU A 489 7.60 3.19 -29.75
N TYR A 490 8.73 3.34 -30.47
CA TYR A 490 9.06 4.59 -31.15
C TYR A 490 8.41 4.65 -32.54
N VAL A 491 7.82 5.79 -32.89
CA VAL A 491 6.98 5.97 -34.08
C VAL A 491 7.80 6.55 -35.23
N THR A 492 8.10 5.73 -36.25
CA THR A 492 8.81 6.20 -37.46
C THR A 492 7.90 6.41 -38.68
N ASP A 493 6.92 5.52 -38.88
CA ASP A 493 6.15 5.41 -40.13
C ASP A 493 4.62 5.35 -39.85
N GLY A 494 4.16 6.31 -39.04
CA GLY A 494 2.78 6.37 -38.54
C GLY A 494 2.51 5.37 -37.41
N ARG A 495 1.38 5.53 -36.73
CA ARG A 495 1.01 4.78 -35.53
C ARG A 495 0.14 3.58 -35.89
N ALA A 496 0.19 2.54 -35.07
CA ALA A 496 -0.74 1.42 -35.16
C ALA A 496 -2.07 1.78 -34.48
N PRO A 497 -3.18 1.07 -34.76
CA PRO A 497 -4.39 1.18 -33.96
C PRO A 497 -4.12 0.94 -32.46
N LEU A 498 -4.97 1.48 -31.59
CA LEU A 498 -5.02 1.13 -30.17
C LEU A 498 -6.24 0.23 -29.96
N ALA A 499 -6.02 -1.09 -29.99
CA ALA A 499 -7.08 -2.07 -29.77
C ALA A 499 -7.50 -2.12 -28.29
N LYS A 500 -8.80 -2.17 -28.04
CA LYS A 500 -9.38 -2.38 -26.70
C LYS A 500 -10.55 -3.35 -26.78
N ALA A 501 -10.44 -4.45 -26.06
CA ALA A 501 -11.47 -5.49 -25.96
C ALA A 501 -12.07 -5.51 -24.55
N THR A 502 -13.37 -5.76 -24.45
CA THR A 502 -14.10 -5.97 -23.19
C THR A 502 -15.21 -7.00 -23.38
N ALA A 503 -15.65 -7.64 -22.29
CA ALA A 503 -16.79 -8.56 -22.28
C ALA A 503 -17.75 -8.21 -21.13
N ASN A 504 -19.05 -8.44 -21.31
CA ASN A 504 -20.06 -8.19 -20.27
C ASN A 504 -20.04 -9.22 -19.11
N ARG A 505 -19.24 -10.28 -19.23
CA ARG A 505 -18.92 -11.28 -18.21
C ARG A 505 -17.70 -12.09 -18.66
N THR A 506 -16.89 -12.54 -17.71
CA THR A 506 -15.70 -13.37 -17.93
C THR A 506 -15.83 -14.79 -17.37
N SER A 507 -16.94 -15.12 -16.71
CA SER A 507 -17.21 -16.42 -16.10
C SER A 507 -18.69 -16.81 -16.17
N GLY A 508 -19.00 -18.10 -15.94
CA GLY A 508 -20.36 -18.64 -15.85
C GLY A 508 -20.54 -20.04 -16.46
N GLN A 509 -21.71 -20.65 -16.25
CA GLN A 509 -22.04 -21.98 -16.78
C GLN A 509 -22.29 -22.03 -18.29
N ALA A 510 -22.01 -23.18 -18.91
CA ALA A 510 -22.42 -23.47 -20.28
C ALA A 510 -23.95 -23.71 -20.37
N PRO A 511 -24.63 -23.22 -21.43
CA PRO A 511 -24.12 -22.39 -22.51
C PRO A 511 -23.98 -20.92 -22.09
N LEU A 512 -22.76 -20.38 -22.15
CA LEU A 512 -22.46 -19.01 -21.71
C LEU A 512 -22.55 -18.03 -22.87
N ALA A 513 -23.64 -17.27 -22.93
CA ALA A 513 -23.76 -16.14 -23.85
C ALA A 513 -22.95 -14.94 -23.34
N VAL A 514 -22.05 -14.41 -24.19
CA VAL A 514 -21.17 -13.29 -23.90
C VAL A 514 -21.34 -12.21 -24.98
N ALA A 515 -21.48 -10.97 -24.55
CA ALA A 515 -21.44 -9.80 -25.42
C ALA A 515 -20.07 -9.13 -25.29
N PHE A 516 -19.36 -9.01 -26.40
CA PHE A 516 -18.06 -8.37 -26.50
C PHE A 516 -18.20 -6.95 -27.04
N SER A 517 -17.28 -6.08 -26.63
CA SER A 517 -17.23 -4.70 -27.14
C SER A 517 -15.80 -4.23 -27.40
N SER A 518 -15.64 -3.54 -28.53
CA SER A 518 -14.42 -2.83 -28.91
C SER A 518 -14.37 -1.38 -28.41
N ALA A 519 -15.24 -1.00 -27.46
CA ALA A 519 -15.42 0.40 -27.05
C ALA A 519 -14.15 1.02 -26.46
N GLY A 520 -13.73 2.16 -27.04
CA GLY A 520 -12.45 2.80 -26.74
C GLY A 520 -11.27 2.25 -27.56
N THR A 521 -11.51 1.39 -28.55
CA THR A 521 -10.58 1.20 -29.67
C THR A 521 -10.55 2.47 -30.51
N SER A 522 -9.35 2.94 -30.88
CA SER A 522 -9.17 4.12 -31.73
C SER A 522 -7.94 3.98 -32.63
N ASP A 523 -7.93 4.72 -33.74
CA ASP A 523 -6.71 4.93 -34.51
C ASP A 523 -6.09 6.29 -34.14
N PRO A 524 -4.80 6.37 -33.79
CA PRO A 524 -4.16 7.65 -33.43
C PRO A 524 -3.97 8.62 -34.60
N ASP A 525 -3.84 8.11 -35.83
CA ASP A 525 -3.60 8.93 -37.03
C ASP A 525 -4.92 9.23 -37.77
N GLY A 526 -5.99 8.50 -37.40
CA GLY A 526 -7.38 8.74 -37.79
C GLY A 526 -7.94 7.76 -38.82
N ASP A 527 -7.23 6.67 -39.10
CA ASP A 527 -7.55 5.78 -40.21
C ASP A 527 -8.81 4.89 -39.98
N PRO A 528 -9.52 4.49 -41.06
CA PRO A 528 -10.78 3.72 -40.93
C PRO A 528 -10.57 2.27 -40.47
N LEU A 529 -10.90 2.01 -39.21
CA LEU A 529 -10.64 0.71 -38.59
C LEU A 529 -11.52 -0.44 -39.06
N THR A 530 -10.89 -1.60 -39.22
CA THR A 530 -11.52 -2.91 -39.43
C THR A 530 -11.30 -3.84 -38.24
N TYR A 531 -12.23 -4.78 -38.01
CA TYR A 531 -12.28 -5.63 -36.81
C TYR A 531 -12.35 -7.11 -37.20
N ALA A 532 -11.59 -7.95 -36.50
CA ALA A 532 -11.67 -9.41 -36.60
C ALA A 532 -11.54 -10.05 -35.21
N TRP A 533 -12.60 -10.73 -34.76
CA TRP A 533 -12.63 -11.48 -33.51
C TRP A 533 -12.40 -12.97 -33.75
N LYS A 534 -11.63 -13.62 -32.87
CA LYS A 534 -11.55 -15.08 -32.71
C LYS A 534 -11.98 -15.42 -31.28
N PHE A 535 -12.93 -16.32 -31.08
CA PHE A 535 -13.48 -16.58 -29.74
C PHE A 535 -12.76 -17.68 -28.95
N GLY A 536 -11.74 -18.32 -29.54
CA GLY A 536 -10.93 -19.37 -28.91
C GLY A 536 -11.48 -20.80 -29.04
N ASP A 537 -12.71 -20.96 -29.51
CA ASP A 537 -13.36 -22.26 -29.78
C ASP A 537 -13.42 -22.62 -31.29
N GLY A 538 -12.86 -21.75 -32.14
CA GLY A 538 -12.90 -21.85 -33.60
C GLY A 538 -13.93 -20.94 -34.27
N ALA A 539 -14.84 -20.31 -33.52
CA ALA A 539 -15.76 -19.30 -34.04
C ALA A 539 -15.06 -17.92 -34.18
N THR A 540 -15.56 -17.11 -35.12
CA THR A 540 -15.02 -15.78 -35.45
C THR A 540 -16.13 -14.77 -35.75
N SER A 541 -15.80 -13.48 -35.77
CA SER A 541 -16.71 -12.41 -36.22
C SER A 541 -15.94 -11.22 -36.80
N THR A 542 -16.59 -10.40 -37.62
CA THR A 542 -16.06 -9.12 -38.12
C THR A 542 -16.87 -7.90 -37.64
N ALA A 543 -17.87 -8.11 -36.78
CA ALA A 543 -18.56 -7.01 -36.10
C ALA A 543 -17.67 -6.42 -34.99
N ALA A 544 -17.70 -5.10 -34.82
CA ALA A 544 -16.96 -4.41 -33.75
C ALA A 544 -17.39 -4.87 -32.34
N ASN A 545 -18.70 -5.04 -32.13
CA ASN A 545 -19.31 -5.46 -30.86
C ASN A 545 -20.16 -6.73 -31.06
N PRO A 546 -19.55 -7.94 -31.14
CA PRO A 546 -20.27 -9.18 -31.41
C PRO A 546 -20.83 -9.82 -30.14
N SER A 547 -21.85 -10.67 -30.30
CA SER A 547 -22.28 -11.64 -29.30
C SER A 547 -21.87 -13.05 -29.69
N HIS A 548 -21.29 -13.81 -28.77
CA HIS A 548 -20.97 -15.24 -28.95
C HIS A 548 -21.65 -16.08 -27.86
N THR A 549 -21.69 -17.40 -28.03
CA THR A 549 -22.19 -18.33 -27.00
C THR A 549 -21.34 -19.58 -26.94
N TYR A 550 -20.60 -19.71 -25.86
CA TYR A 550 -19.78 -20.89 -25.58
C TYR A 550 -20.67 -22.04 -25.10
N THR A 551 -20.77 -23.11 -25.89
CA THR A 551 -21.69 -24.23 -25.63
C THR A 551 -21.08 -25.37 -24.82
N ALA A 552 -19.78 -25.33 -24.55
CA ALA A 552 -19.04 -26.31 -23.77
C ALA A 552 -18.24 -25.62 -22.65
N ASN A 553 -17.88 -26.40 -21.62
CA ASN A 553 -16.99 -25.92 -20.57
C ASN A 553 -15.54 -25.85 -21.08
N GLY A 554 -14.82 -24.82 -20.67
CA GLY A 554 -13.44 -24.56 -21.08
C GLY A 554 -13.01 -23.13 -20.74
N ARG A 555 -11.70 -22.90 -20.74
CA ARG A 555 -11.13 -21.54 -20.69
C ARG A 555 -10.76 -21.12 -22.11
N TYR A 556 -11.36 -20.01 -22.55
CA TYR A 556 -11.21 -19.46 -23.89
C TYR A 556 -10.57 -18.07 -23.83
N THR A 557 -9.83 -17.71 -24.87
CA THR A 557 -9.35 -16.33 -25.07
C THR A 557 -10.07 -15.76 -26.28
N ALA A 558 -10.87 -14.72 -26.06
CA ALA A 558 -11.48 -13.94 -27.11
C ALA A 558 -10.50 -12.85 -27.56
N GLU A 559 -9.91 -13.05 -28.73
CA GLU A 559 -8.91 -12.17 -29.33
C GLU A 559 -9.60 -11.23 -30.33
N LEU A 560 -9.50 -9.93 -30.11
CA LEU A 560 -9.81 -8.90 -31.11
C LEU A 560 -8.51 -8.50 -31.82
N THR A 561 -8.46 -8.66 -33.14
CA THR A 561 -7.52 -7.97 -34.03
C THR A 561 -8.19 -6.74 -34.65
N VAL A 562 -7.49 -5.62 -34.67
CA VAL A 562 -7.88 -4.35 -35.30
C VAL A 562 -6.84 -4.00 -36.39
N SER A 563 -7.26 -3.46 -37.53
CA SER A 563 -6.34 -2.94 -38.56
C SER A 563 -6.78 -1.59 -39.13
N ASP A 564 -5.80 -0.74 -39.40
CA ASP A 564 -5.89 0.57 -40.06
C ASP A 564 -6.08 0.48 -41.59
N GLY A 565 -5.74 -0.67 -42.19
CA GLY A 565 -5.67 -0.84 -43.64
C GLY A 565 -4.39 -0.30 -44.29
N THR A 566 -3.52 0.41 -43.55
CA THR A 566 -2.15 0.76 -44.01
C THR A 566 -1.19 -0.43 -43.89
N GLY A 567 -1.57 -1.44 -43.12
CA GLY A 567 -0.81 -2.67 -42.90
C GLY A 567 -0.37 -2.86 -41.45
N LYS A 568 -0.74 -1.96 -40.54
CA LYS A 568 -0.52 -2.13 -39.10
C LYS A 568 -1.74 -2.80 -38.48
N THR A 569 -1.49 -3.45 -37.35
CA THR A 569 -2.53 -4.09 -36.55
C THR A 569 -2.23 -3.90 -35.08
N ALA A 570 -3.29 -3.92 -34.28
CA ALA A 570 -3.18 -4.11 -32.84
C ALA A 570 -4.20 -5.14 -32.38
N THR A 571 -3.91 -5.74 -31.22
CA THR A 571 -4.67 -6.85 -30.68
C THR A 571 -5.01 -6.59 -29.22
N ALA A 572 -6.16 -7.08 -28.78
CA ALA A 572 -6.59 -7.05 -27.39
C ALA A 572 -7.37 -8.33 -27.04
N SER A 573 -7.13 -8.87 -25.85
CA SER A 573 -7.69 -10.15 -25.40
C SER A 573 -8.70 -9.98 -24.28
N VAL A 574 -9.63 -10.94 -24.17
CA VAL A 574 -10.42 -11.16 -22.95
C VAL A 574 -10.49 -12.66 -22.66
N VAL A 575 -10.14 -13.06 -21.44
CA VAL A 575 -10.27 -14.45 -20.97
C VAL A 575 -11.69 -14.73 -20.50
N ILE A 576 -12.27 -15.83 -20.98
CA ILE A 576 -13.60 -16.34 -20.59
C ILE A 576 -13.46 -17.75 -20.00
N THR A 577 -13.95 -17.96 -18.78
CA THR A 577 -13.98 -19.26 -18.08
C THR A 577 -15.39 -19.82 -18.07
N VAL A 578 -15.62 -20.93 -18.77
CA VAL A 578 -16.96 -21.52 -18.95
C VAL A 578 -17.05 -22.84 -18.17
N GLY A 579 -18.06 -22.95 -17.31
CA GLY A 579 -18.26 -24.08 -16.40
C GLY A 579 -17.98 -23.78 -14.92
N ASN A 580 -17.44 -22.59 -14.62
CA ASN A 580 -17.37 -22.03 -13.27
C ASN A 580 -17.80 -20.57 -13.33
N THR A 581 -18.61 -20.10 -12.38
CA THR A 581 -18.91 -18.68 -12.20
C THR A 581 -17.92 -18.11 -11.19
N ALA A 582 -17.51 -16.85 -11.34
CA ALA A 582 -16.72 -16.22 -10.28
C ALA A 582 -17.65 -15.91 -9.09
N PRO A 583 -17.20 -16.10 -7.83
CA PRO A 583 -17.96 -15.70 -6.66
C PRO A 583 -18.23 -14.19 -6.68
N THR A 584 -19.27 -13.75 -5.98
CA THR A 584 -19.50 -12.33 -5.68
C THR A 584 -19.22 -12.12 -4.19
N VAL A 585 -18.19 -11.32 -3.89
CA VAL A 585 -17.87 -10.84 -2.53
C VAL A 585 -18.45 -9.44 -2.34
N THR A 586 -18.85 -9.10 -1.12
CA THR A 586 -19.27 -7.75 -0.74
C THR A 586 -18.90 -7.47 0.71
N LEU A 587 -18.06 -6.47 0.94
CA LEU A 587 -17.63 -6.00 2.25
C LEU A 587 -18.65 -4.98 2.79
N ASN A 588 -19.55 -5.43 3.65
CA ASN A 588 -20.62 -4.58 4.19
C ASN A 588 -20.12 -3.70 5.35
N LEU A 589 -19.18 -4.22 6.15
CA LEU A 589 -18.54 -3.49 7.25
C LEU A 589 -17.05 -3.89 7.34
N PRO A 590 -16.14 -2.95 7.64
CA PRO A 590 -16.38 -1.51 7.70
C PRO A 590 -16.71 -0.96 6.31
N ALA A 591 -17.65 0.01 6.24
CA ALA A 591 -18.16 0.54 4.98
C ALA A 591 -17.25 1.65 4.42
N ASP A 592 -17.25 1.83 3.10
CA ASP A 592 -16.37 2.79 2.42
C ASP A 592 -16.53 4.24 2.93
N GLY A 593 -15.43 4.83 3.37
CA GLY A 593 -15.35 6.15 4.03
C GLY A 593 -15.50 6.13 5.56
N SER A 594 -15.66 4.98 6.21
CA SER A 594 -15.81 4.91 7.69
C SER A 594 -14.65 5.59 8.44
N ILE A 595 -14.96 6.46 9.40
CA ILE A 595 -13.93 7.04 10.28
C ILE A 595 -13.50 5.99 11.31
N ILE A 596 -12.23 5.57 11.25
CA ILE A 596 -11.59 4.55 12.08
C ILE A 596 -10.18 5.04 12.44
N ASP A 597 -9.88 5.12 13.73
CA ASP A 597 -8.55 5.46 14.22
C ASP A 597 -7.70 4.19 14.45
N PRO A 598 -6.36 4.25 14.25
CA PRO A 598 -5.45 3.14 14.55
C PRO A 598 -5.58 2.63 16.00
N GLY A 599 -5.37 1.33 16.20
CA GLY A 599 -5.56 0.66 17.49
C GLY A 599 -7.02 0.26 17.79
N ALA A 600 -7.97 0.58 16.91
CA ALA A 600 -9.36 0.15 17.04
C ALA A 600 -9.55 -1.35 16.78
N ALA A 601 -10.39 -1.98 17.59
CA ALA A 601 -11.00 -3.28 17.32
C ALA A 601 -12.20 -3.11 16.39
N VAL A 602 -12.02 -3.38 15.09
CA VAL A 602 -13.00 -3.08 14.04
C VAL A 602 -13.83 -4.32 13.71
N PRO A 603 -15.16 -4.31 13.92
CA PRO A 603 -16.03 -5.40 13.49
C PRO A 603 -16.21 -5.37 11.97
N PHE A 604 -16.12 -6.54 11.34
CA PHE A 604 -16.34 -6.71 9.90
C PHE A 604 -17.50 -7.65 9.59
N THR A 605 -18.16 -7.44 8.45
CA THR A 605 -19.18 -8.36 7.89
C THR A 605 -19.09 -8.44 6.37
N VAL A 606 -18.86 -9.64 5.85
CA VAL A 606 -18.76 -9.94 4.42
C VAL A 606 -19.96 -10.78 4.00
N THR A 607 -20.54 -10.46 2.85
CA THR A 607 -21.49 -11.33 2.15
C THR A 607 -20.77 -11.94 0.96
N VAL A 608 -20.93 -13.25 0.77
CA VAL A 608 -20.43 -13.95 -0.40
C VAL A 608 -21.57 -14.75 -0.99
N THR A 609 -21.69 -14.74 -2.31
CA THR A 609 -22.61 -15.62 -3.05
C THR A 609 -21.89 -16.25 -4.22
N ASP A 610 -22.06 -17.56 -4.36
CA ASP A 610 -21.49 -18.36 -5.43
C ASP A 610 -22.57 -19.34 -5.95
N PRO A 611 -22.81 -19.44 -7.27
CA PRO A 611 -23.89 -20.29 -7.80
C PRO A 611 -23.59 -21.79 -7.73
N GLU A 612 -22.32 -22.19 -7.66
CA GLU A 612 -21.87 -23.58 -7.73
C GLU A 612 -21.47 -24.14 -6.35
N ASP A 613 -20.93 -23.30 -5.46
CA ASP A 613 -20.35 -23.71 -4.18
C ASP A 613 -21.38 -24.07 -3.09
N GLY A 614 -22.65 -23.68 -3.27
CA GLY A 614 -23.76 -23.97 -2.38
C GLY A 614 -23.72 -23.15 -1.08
N THR A 615 -23.54 -23.80 0.06
CA THR A 615 -23.30 -23.10 1.32
C THR A 615 -21.85 -22.62 1.36
N ILE A 616 -21.65 -21.30 1.41
CA ILE A 616 -20.32 -20.69 1.54
C ILE A 616 -19.61 -21.18 2.80
N ASP A 617 -18.35 -21.58 2.63
CA ASP A 617 -17.44 -21.88 3.73
C ASP A 617 -16.85 -20.57 4.27
N CYS A 618 -17.52 -19.98 5.26
CA CYS A 618 -17.08 -18.74 5.89
C CYS A 618 -15.66 -18.82 6.50
N SER A 619 -15.08 -20.01 6.73
CA SER A 619 -13.69 -20.12 7.22
C SER A 619 -12.64 -19.76 6.16
N LYS A 620 -13.03 -19.72 4.88
CA LYS A 620 -12.18 -19.31 3.75
C LYS A 620 -12.33 -17.85 3.33
N VAL A 621 -13.37 -17.16 3.81
CA VAL A 621 -13.49 -15.71 3.60
C VAL A 621 -12.42 -15.06 4.47
N LYS A 622 -11.50 -14.30 3.87
CA LYS A 622 -10.44 -13.57 4.58
C LYS A 622 -10.70 -12.06 4.45
N VAL A 623 -10.47 -11.34 5.53
CA VAL A 623 -10.49 -9.87 5.57
C VAL A 623 -9.11 -9.40 6.04
N THR A 624 -8.44 -8.62 5.20
CA THR A 624 -7.10 -8.07 5.41
C THR A 624 -7.21 -6.59 5.74
N PHE A 625 -6.52 -6.14 6.78
CA PHE A 625 -6.33 -4.71 7.04
C PHE A 625 -4.97 -4.28 6.50
N ILE A 626 -5.00 -3.26 5.64
CA ILE A 626 -3.84 -2.69 4.96
C ILE A 626 -3.79 -1.21 5.38
N ILE A 627 -2.68 -0.77 5.98
CA ILE A 627 -2.45 0.67 6.18
C ILE A 627 -1.99 1.24 4.85
N GLY A 628 -2.83 2.07 4.23
CA GLY A 628 -2.48 2.83 3.05
C GLY A 628 -1.82 4.16 3.44
N HIS A 629 -0.76 4.54 2.73
CA HIS A 629 -0.27 5.92 2.77
C HIS A 629 0.14 6.41 1.38
N ASP A 630 -0.24 7.67 1.11
CA ASP A 630 -0.19 8.36 -0.18
C ASP A 630 -0.82 7.61 -1.38
N SER A 631 -0.16 6.56 -1.85
CA SER A 631 -0.52 5.83 -3.06
C SER A 631 -0.25 4.32 -3.00
N HIS A 632 0.34 3.83 -1.90
CA HIS A 632 0.59 2.40 -1.67
C HIS A 632 0.06 2.03 -0.28
N GLY A 633 0.39 0.83 0.22
CA GLY A 633 0.13 0.47 1.59
C GLY A 633 0.92 -0.75 2.06
N HIS A 634 0.62 -1.17 3.28
CA HIS A 634 1.27 -2.27 4.01
C HIS A 634 0.19 -3.15 4.64
N PRO A 635 0.05 -4.44 4.26
CA PRO A 635 -0.81 -5.37 4.97
C PRO A 635 -0.25 -5.56 6.39
N GLN A 636 -1.07 -5.34 7.40
CA GLN A 636 -0.64 -5.34 8.81
C GLN A 636 -1.16 -6.55 9.60
N THR A 637 -2.36 -7.03 9.27
CA THR A 637 -2.98 -8.19 9.92
C THR A 637 -4.20 -8.66 9.13
N SER A 638 -4.72 -9.86 9.42
CA SER A 638 -5.95 -10.39 8.80
C SER A 638 -6.75 -11.33 9.71
N ALA A 639 -8.04 -11.48 9.40
CA ALA A 639 -8.94 -12.42 10.07
C ALA A 639 -9.75 -13.21 9.04
N THR A 640 -10.28 -14.38 9.43
CA THR A 640 -11.20 -15.15 8.58
C THR A 640 -12.60 -15.23 9.18
N GLY A 641 -13.61 -15.34 8.30
CA GLY A 641 -15.02 -15.34 8.65
C GLY A 641 -15.89 -14.57 7.65
N CYS A 642 -17.18 -14.88 7.60
CA CYS A 642 -18.18 -13.95 7.03
C CYS A 642 -18.50 -12.80 8.00
N SER A 643 -18.09 -12.91 9.26
CA SER A 643 -18.16 -11.84 10.27
C SER A 643 -17.14 -12.09 11.37
N GLY A 644 -16.63 -11.01 11.96
CA GLY A 644 -15.63 -11.08 13.02
C GLY A 644 -15.16 -9.71 13.46
N THR A 645 -13.95 -9.65 14.02
CA THR A 645 -13.27 -8.40 14.39
C THR A 645 -11.82 -8.49 13.96
N VAL A 646 -11.29 -7.44 13.34
CA VAL A 646 -9.85 -7.24 13.13
C VAL A 646 -9.36 -6.23 14.18
N GLN A 647 -8.27 -6.53 14.85
CA GLN A 647 -7.60 -5.58 15.73
C GLN A 647 -6.58 -4.80 14.91
N THR A 648 -6.89 -3.54 14.56
CA THR A 648 -5.91 -2.68 13.91
C THR A 648 -4.76 -2.38 14.87
N ILE A 649 -3.54 -2.26 14.35
CA ILE A 649 -2.36 -1.86 15.14
C ILE A 649 -2.48 -0.36 15.47
N ALA A 650 -2.01 0.03 16.65
CA ALA A 650 -1.95 1.45 17.04
C ALA A 650 -0.73 2.10 16.37
N ASP A 651 -0.98 2.97 15.39
CA ASP A 651 0.07 3.67 14.65
C ASP A 651 0.87 4.59 15.58
N GLY A 652 2.14 4.24 15.73
CA GLY A 652 3.24 5.08 16.21
C GLY A 652 4.46 4.82 15.32
N GLU A 653 4.20 4.68 14.02
CA GLU A 653 5.10 4.09 13.04
C GLU A 653 5.47 5.11 11.97
N HIS A 654 4.46 5.85 11.50
CA HIS A 654 4.56 6.95 10.54
C HIS A 654 4.67 8.31 11.25
N ASP A 655 4.99 9.38 10.51
CA ASP A 655 4.77 10.74 11.01
C ASP A 655 3.26 10.96 11.27
N PRO A 656 2.83 11.51 12.44
CA PRO A 656 1.42 11.77 12.78
C PRO A 656 0.74 12.86 11.93
N ASN A 657 1.39 13.25 10.84
CA ASN A 657 0.94 14.17 9.81
C ASN A 657 1.07 13.60 8.38
N ALA A 658 1.50 12.35 8.21
CA ALA A 658 1.47 11.65 6.92
C ALA A 658 0.02 11.41 6.43
N ASN A 659 -0.12 11.09 5.14
CA ASN A 659 -1.41 10.89 4.47
C ASN A 659 -1.92 9.45 4.64
N ILE A 660 -2.28 9.09 5.87
CA ILE A 660 -2.59 7.71 6.28
C ILE A 660 -4.10 7.42 6.21
N PHE A 661 -4.45 6.24 5.72
CA PHE A 661 -5.81 5.70 5.65
C PHE A 661 -5.79 4.17 5.80
N GLY A 662 -6.93 3.55 6.10
CA GLY A 662 -7.02 2.10 6.27
C GLY A 662 -7.81 1.46 5.13
N VAL A 663 -7.18 0.60 4.34
CA VAL A 663 -7.85 -0.18 3.28
C VAL A 663 -8.22 -1.56 3.82
N TRP A 664 -9.43 -2.01 3.47
CA TRP A 664 -10.01 -3.26 3.93
C TRP A 664 -10.30 -4.15 2.73
N ASP A 665 -9.53 -5.21 2.54
CA ASP A 665 -9.72 -6.18 1.45
C ASP A 665 -10.44 -7.41 1.97
N ALA A 666 -11.62 -7.71 1.43
CA ALA A 666 -12.32 -8.97 1.66
C ALA A 666 -12.19 -9.88 0.43
N GLU A 667 -11.63 -11.08 0.61
CA GLU A 667 -11.42 -12.05 -0.46
C GLU A 667 -12.15 -13.37 -0.24
N TYR A 668 -12.58 -14.01 -1.33
CA TYR A 668 -13.01 -15.41 -1.34
C TYR A 668 -12.56 -16.09 -2.63
N THR A 669 -12.09 -17.34 -2.49
CA THR A 669 -11.80 -18.25 -3.60
C THR A 669 -12.77 -19.43 -3.56
N ASP A 670 -13.44 -19.70 -4.67
CA ASP A 670 -14.39 -20.81 -4.84
C ASP A 670 -13.70 -22.20 -4.82
N LYS A 671 -14.45 -23.30 -5.02
CA LYS A 671 -13.87 -24.66 -5.12
C LYS A 671 -13.47 -25.07 -6.55
N GLY A 672 -13.78 -24.25 -7.55
CA GLY A 672 -13.78 -24.58 -8.97
C GLY A 672 -14.95 -25.47 -9.35
N ALA A 673 -15.53 -25.25 -10.53
CA ALA A 673 -16.63 -26.04 -11.05
C ALA A 673 -16.45 -26.41 -12.54
N GLY A 674 -17.22 -27.39 -13.01
CA GLY A 674 -17.29 -27.73 -14.43
C GLY A 674 -15.98 -28.20 -15.09
N GLY A 675 -14.97 -28.57 -14.30
CA GLY A 675 -13.62 -28.90 -14.77
C GLY A 675 -12.69 -27.69 -14.97
N GLN A 676 -13.13 -26.48 -14.58
CA GLN A 676 -12.33 -25.26 -14.61
C GLN A 676 -11.61 -25.04 -13.26
N PRO A 677 -10.49 -24.29 -13.23
CA PRO A 677 -9.84 -23.91 -11.98
C PRO A 677 -10.73 -22.98 -11.14
N ALA A 678 -10.42 -22.91 -9.85
CA ALA A 678 -11.08 -21.99 -8.94
C ALA A 678 -10.83 -20.52 -9.30
N LEU A 679 -11.79 -19.65 -8.99
CA LEU A 679 -11.71 -18.20 -9.19
C LEU A 679 -11.76 -17.47 -7.85
N THR A 680 -11.01 -16.38 -7.76
CA THR A 680 -10.94 -15.49 -6.59
C THR A 680 -11.59 -14.16 -6.95
N THR A 681 -12.34 -13.57 -6.01
CA THR A 681 -12.79 -12.18 -6.12
C THR A 681 -12.58 -11.44 -4.80
N HIS A 682 -12.47 -10.12 -4.91
CA HIS A 682 -12.20 -9.20 -3.81
C HIS A 682 -13.27 -8.10 -3.78
N ASP A 683 -13.49 -7.51 -2.63
CA ASP A 683 -14.17 -6.22 -2.48
C ASP A 683 -13.39 -5.33 -1.48
N GLN A 684 -13.24 -4.04 -1.78
CA GLN A 684 -12.37 -3.12 -1.03
C GLN A 684 -13.08 -1.85 -0.58
N ASN A 685 -12.96 -1.52 0.71
CA ASN A 685 -13.45 -0.27 1.31
C ASN A 685 -12.29 0.53 1.94
N VAL A 686 -12.33 1.86 1.86
CA VAL A 686 -11.31 2.76 2.43
C VAL A 686 -11.86 3.50 3.65
N SER A 687 -11.31 3.18 4.82
CA SER A 687 -11.54 3.92 6.07
C SER A 687 -10.56 5.09 6.25
N GLN A 688 -11.00 6.12 6.97
CA GLN A 688 -10.25 7.37 7.17
C GLN A 688 -9.91 7.58 8.65
N GLY A 689 -8.73 8.12 8.96
CA GLY A 689 -8.42 8.59 10.32
C GLY A 689 -9.32 9.75 10.77
N SER A 690 -9.47 9.96 12.08
CA SER A 690 -10.23 11.11 12.61
C SER A 690 -9.50 12.45 12.41
N LYS A 691 -8.16 12.46 12.49
CA LYS A 691 -7.29 13.59 12.13
C LYS A 691 -6.79 13.44 10.68
N ARG A 692 -6.69 14.57 9.96
CA ARG A 692 -6.04 14.67 8.64
C ARG A 692 -5.39 16.04 8.45
N GLN A 693 -4.23 16.12 7.80
CA GLN A 693 -3.73 17.40 7.30
C GLN A 693 -4.57 17.87 6.11
N ALA A 694 -4.63 19.18 5.87
CA ALA A 694 -5.46 19.76 4.84
C ALA A 694 -4.87 19.60 3.44
N GLU A 695 -3.54 19.61 3.29
CA GLU A 695 -2.85 19.47 2.00
C GLU A 695 -3.05 18.09 1.35
N HIS A 696 -3.44 17.09 2.13
CA HIS A 696 -3.79 15.73 1.68
C HIS A 696 -5.17 15.65 1.00
N PHE A 697 -5.54 16.68 0.23
CA PHE A 697 -6.84 16.80 -0.44
C PHE A 697 -6.89 16.02 -1.77
N GLY A 698 -8.04 15.43 -2.07
CA GLY A 698 -8.28 14.72 -3.34
C GLY A 698 -8.70 15.64 -4.49
N GLY A 699 -9.05 16.90 -4.20
CA GLY A 699 -9.36 17.93 -5.19
C GLY A 699 -9.69 19.27 -4.54
N SER A 700 -9.48 20.37 -5.25
CA SER A 700 -9.60 21.73 -4.73
C SER A 700 -9.99 22.77 -5.79
N ALA A 701 -10.21 24.02 -5.36
CA ALA A 701 -10.19 25.20 -6.22
C ALA A 701 -9.53 26.40 -5.50
N GLY A 702 -8.76 27.20 -6.23
CA GLY A 702 -8.15 28.48 -5.82
C GLY A 702 -6.91 28.38 -4.92
N VAL A 703 -6.89 27.42 -3.99
CA VAL A 703 -5.85 27.25 -2.96
C VAL A 703 -4.49 26.77 -3.47
N GLN A 704 -3.47 26.92 -2.64
CA GLN A 704 -2.12 26.36 -2.85
C GLN A 704 -1.60 25.67 -1.58
N ILE A 705 -0.68 24.72 -1.72
CA ILE A 705 0.08 24.15 -0.60
C ILE A 705 1.26 25.07 -0.30
N VAL A 706 1.52 25.34 0.99
CA VAL A 706 2.53 26.30 1.46
C VAL A 706 3.41 25.66 2.54
N ASP A 707 4.71 25.53 2.28
CA ASP A 707 5.70 25.07 3.27
C ASP A 707 5.85 26.09 4.41
N LYS A 708 5.75 25.63 5.65
CA LYS A 708 5.53 26.47 6.84
C LYS A 708 5.93 25.72 8.11
N ALA A 709 7.16 25.91 8.59
CA ALA A 709 7.73 25.15 9.71
C ALA A 709 7.04 25.33 11.09
N THR A 710 5.99 26.16 11.19
CA THR A 710 5.13 26.35 12.37
C THR A 710 3.82 25.56 12.30
N ALA A 711 3.60 24.89 11.16
CA ALA A 711 2.49 24.00 10.84
C ALA A 711 2.73 22.57 11.34
N ASN A 712 1.66 21.79 11.47
CA ASN A 712 1.76 20.33 11.57
C ASN A 712 2.18 19.78 10.19
N GLY A 713 2.98 18.71 10.15
CA GLY A 713 3.61 18.23 8.90
C GLY A 713 4.55 19.23 8.19
N GLY A 714 4.72 20.44 8.72
CA GLY A 714 5.48 21.52 8.09
C GLY A 714 4.80 22.17 6.88
N ARG A 715 3.51 21.93 6.62
CA ARG A 715 2.76 22.45 5.45
C ARG A 715 1.36 22.94 5.82
N THR A 716 0.76 23.75 4.95
CA THR A 716 -0.64 24.20 5.08
C THR A 716 -1.29 24.37 3.72
N VAL A 717 -2.62 24.34 3.68
CA VAL A 717 -3.41 24.89 2.57
C VAL A 717 -3.58 26.40 2.80
N GLY A 718 -2.97 27.19 1.93
CA GLY A 718 -2.98 28.66 1.98
C GLY A 718 -3.43 29.30 0.67
N TYR A 719 -3.21 30.61 0.56
CA TYR A 719 -3.69 31.47 -0.55
C TYR A 719 -5.22 31.50 -0.72
N ILE A 720 -5.97 30.99 0.26
CA ILE A 720 -7.44 30.86 0.26
C ILE A 720 -8.14 32.22 0.08
N ASP A 721 -8.94 32.34 -0.98
CA ASP A 721 -9.88 33.42 -1.25
C ASP A 721 -11.34 32.96 -1.04
N ASN A 722 -12.31 33.86 -1.22
CA ASN A 722 -13.72 33.59 -0.93
C ASN A 722 -14.40 32.68 -1.98
N ASN A 723 -14.97 31.56 -1.52
CA ASN A 723 -15.55 30.44 -2.25
C ASN A 723 -14.57 29.37 -2.74
N ASP A 724 -13.30 29.48 -2.41
CA ASP A 724 -12.33 28.39 -2.55
C ASP A 724 -12.71 27.19 -1.68
N TRP A 725 -12.18 26.02 -2.01
CA TRP A 725 -12.48 24.78 -1.29
C TRP A 725 -11.41 23.72 -1.48
N ILE A 726 -11.38 22.77 -0.54
CA ILE A 726 -10.71 21.47 -0.66
C ILE A 726 -11.71 20.35 -0.38
N SER A 727 -11.42 19.14 -0.86
CA SER A 727 -12.33 18.01 -0.77
C SER A 727 -11.60 16.68 -0.54
N PHE A 728 -12.31 15.77 0.12
CA PHE A 728 -11.82 14.44 0.47
C PHE A 728 -12.92 13.40 0.23
N THR A 729 -12.56 12.26 -0.34
CA THR A 729 -13.47 11.15 -0.61
C THR A 729 -12.67 9.84 -0.49
N PRO A 730 -13.27 8.74 -0.01
CA PRO A 730 -14.61 8.61 0.57
C PRO A 730 -14.67 9.00 2.06
N TYR A 731 -15.82 9.49 2.54
CA TYR A 731 -16.11 9.71 3.97
C TYR A 731 -17.55 9.30 4.35
N ILE A 732 -17.72 8.68 5.53
CA ILE A 732 -19.01 8.48 6.21
C ILE A 732 -18.99 9.34 7.47
N LEU A 733 -19.82 10.39 7.47
CA LEU A 733 -19.81 11.41 8.52
C LEU A 733 -20.86 11.18 9.63
N GLY A 734 -21.62 10.08 9.57
CA GLY A 734 -22.72 9.79 10.50
C GLY A 734 -22.32 9.68 11.97
N ASN A 735 -21.07 9.32 12.28
CA ASN A 735 -20.54 9.25 13.64
C ASN A 735 -19.88 10.58 14.10
N ALA A 736 -19.28 11.37 13.20
CA ALA A 736 -18.58 12.61 13.49
C ALA A 736 -19.53 13.68 14.07
N THR A 737 -19.47 13.97 15.36
CA THR A 737 -20.35 14.94 16.04
C THR A 737 -19.86 16.38 15.94
N LYS A 738 -18.56 16.58 15.72
CA LYS A 738 -17.90 17.89 15.67
C LYS A 738 -16.66 17.83 14.78
N LEU A 739 -16.35 18.92 14.09
CA LEU A 739 -15.04 19.15 13.45
C LEU A 739 -14.30 20.27 14.19
N THR A 740 -13.02 20.03 14.46
CA THR A 740 -12.05 21.04 14.92
C THR A 740 -10.99 21.19 13.85
N ALA A 741 -10.52 22.41 13.58
CA ALA A 741 -9.53 22.73 12.56
C ALA A 741 -8.49 23.70 13.10
N ARG A 742 -7.21 23.40 12.89
CA ARG A 742 -6.08 24.29 13.21
C ARG A 742 -5.90 25.27 12.05
N VAL A 743 -6.03 26.56 12.34
CA VAL A 743 -6.05 27.63 11.33
C VAL A 743 -5.17 28.81 11.75
N SER A 744 -4.72 29.60 10.78
CA SER A 744 -3.95 30.82 11.01
C SER A 744 -4.37 31.94 10.07
N SER A 745 -4.26 33.20 10.50
CA SER A 745 -4.62 34.35 9.66
C SER A 745 -3.84 35.59 10.05
N GLY A 746 -3.01 36.05 9.10
CA GLY A 746 -2.55 37.43 9.01
C GLY A 746 -3.43 38.30 8.09
N GLY A 747 -4.50 37.73 7.52
CA GLY A 747 -5.41 38.36 6.57
C GLY A 747 -6.69 38.89 7.22
N ALA A 748 -7.83 38.72 6.54
CA ALA A 748 -9.13 39.20 7.01
C ALA A 748 -9.81 38.26 8.03
N GLY A 749 -9.34 37.01 8.17
CA GLY A 749 -10.15 35.94 8.73
C GLY A 749 -11.30 35.56 7.79
N GLY A 750 -12.28 34.81 8.29
CA GLY A 750 -13.42 34.37 7.49
C GLY A 750 -14.27 33.34 8.21
N THR A 751 -14.78 32.36 7.46
CA THR A 751 -15.57 31.23 7.94
C THR A 751 -15.18 29.97 7.18
N LEU A 752 -15.00 28.87 7.92
CA LEU A 752 -14.86 27.52 7.41
C LEU A 752 -16.24 26.84 7.42
N GLU A 753 -16.78 26.49 6.26
CA GLU A 753 -17.99 25.69 6.11
C GLU A 753 -17.63 24.22 5.89
N VAL A 754 -18.29 23.32 6.64
CA VAL A 754 -18.17 21.87 6.46
C VAL A 754 -19.40 21.39 5.69
N ARG A 755 -19.19 20.84 4.48
CA ARG A 755 -20.26 20.46 3.54
C ARG A 755 -20.10 19.01 3.06
N ALA A 756 -21.20 18.44 2.58
CA ALA A 756 -21.24 17.11 1.96
C ALA A 756 -21.71 17.16 0.50
N GLY A 757 -21.12 16.32 -0.35
CA GLY A 757 -21.54 16.04 -1.73
C GLY A 757 -21.11 17.07 -2.79
N SER A 758 -21.04 18.36 -2.47
CA SER A 758 -20.43 19.37 -3.35
C SER A 758 -20.03 20.64 -2.56
N PRO A 759 -19.26 21.59 -3.16
CA PRO A 759 -18.96 22.89 -2.54
C PRO A 759 -20.19 23.76 -2.23
N THR A 760 -21.35 23.42 -2.83
CA THR A 760 -22.66 24.07 -2.60
C THR A 760 -23.66 23.13 -1.94
N GLY A 761 -23.25 21.92 -1.58
CA GLY A 761 -24.07 20.85 -1.02
C GLY A 761 -24.43 21.05 0.45
N THR A 762 -24.97 20.01 1.07
CA THR A 762 -25.54 20.03 2.43
C THR A 762 -24.55 20.61 3.44
N LEU A 763 -24.90 21.74 4.07
CA LEU A 763 -24.13 22.32 5.15
C LEU A 763 -24.31 21.49 6.42
N LEU A 764 -23.19 20.99 6.95
CA LEU A 764 -23.16 20.18 8.17
C LEU A 764 -22.85 21.04 9.39
N GLY A 765 -21.88 21.95 9.24
CA GLY A 765 -21.43 22.88 10.28
C GLY A 765 -20.69 24.07 9.69
N SER A 766 -20.44 25.08 10.52
CA SER A 766 -19.76 26.33 10.15
C SER A 766 -18.99 26.89 11.34
N ALA A 767 -17.70 27.21 11.14
CA ALA A 767 -16.80 27.76 12.17
C ALA A 767 -16.27 29.13 11.73
N ALA A 768 -16.39 30.15 12.58
CA ALA A 768 -15.80 31.45 12.33
C ALA A 768 -14.28 31.42 12.55
N VAL A 769 -13.51 31.94 11.59
CA VAL A 769 -12.04 32.03 11.64
C VAL A 769 -11.62 33.47 11.95
N PRO A 770 -11.13 33.77 13.16
CA PRO A 770 -10.65 35.11 13.50
C PRO A 770 -9.27 35.37 12.90
N VAL A 771 -8.90 36.66 12.77
CA VAL A 771 -7.50 37.05 12.59
C VAL A 771 -6.71 36.59 13.82
N THR A 772 -5.74 35.69 13.65
CA THR A 772 -5.09 35.00 14.77
C THR A 772 -3.92 35.79 15.36
N GLY A 773 -3.35 36.70 14.58
CA GLY A 773 -2.21 37.56 14.95
C GLY A 773 -1.11 37.61 13.89
N GLY A 774 -1.13 36.68 12.93
CA GLY A 774 -0.15 36.53 11.85
C GLY A 774 -0.25 35.15 11.24
N TRP A 775 0.40 34.94 10.08
CA TRP A 775 0.34 33.66 9.37
C TRP A 775 0.96 32.50 10.17
N ASP A 776 2.04 32.71 10.91
CA ASP A 776 2.64 31.70 11.80
C ASP A 776 1.90 31.51 13.15
N THR A 777 0.81 32.25 13.40
CA THR A 777 0.06 32.16 14.66
C THR A 777 -1.16 31.27 14.48
N PHE A 778 -1.04 29.99 14.83
CA PHE A 778 -2.15 29.03 14.74
C PHE A 778 -3.09 29.07 15.94
N ARG A 779 -4.36 28.75 15.70
CA ARG A 779 -5.42 28.54 16.71
C ARG A 779 -6.43 27.53 16.22
N ASP A 780 -7.08 26.83 17.14
CA ASP A 780 -8.15 25.91 16.80
C ASP A 780 -9.49 26.66 16.67
N VAL A 781 -10.22 26.39 15.60
CA VAL A 781 -11.65 26.73 15.43
C VAL A 781 -12.45 25.45 15.37
N SER A 782 -13.74 25.48 15.70
CA SER A 782 -14.55 24.27 15.65
C SER A 782 -16.04 24.52 15.47
N THR A 783 -16.75 23.49 15.00
CA THR A 783 -18.20 23.51 14.77
C THR A 783 -18.81 22.13 14.99
N ASP A 784 -20.00 22.10 15.60
CA ASP A 784 -20.78 20.86 15.74
C ASP A 784 -21.40 20.48 14.37
N LEU A 785 -21.54 19.18 14.11
CA LEU A 785 -21.95 18.64 12.82
C LEU A 785 -23.40 18.12 12.86
N THR A 786 -24.23 18.70 12.01
CA THR A 786 -25.64 18.39 11.82
C THR A 786 -25.91 17.87 10.40
N ASN A 787 -27.12 17.40 10.10
CA ASN A 787 -27.54 16.96 8.75
C ASN A 787 -26.63 15.92 8.07
N ARG A 788 -25.87 15.16 8.88
CA ARG A 788 -24.79 14.27 8.45
C ARG A 788 -25.33 13.10 7.62
N PRO A 789 -24.79 12.81 6.42
CA PRO A 789 -25.20 11.64 5.66
C PRO A 789 -24.81 10.34 6.40
N ALA A 790 -25.69 9.34 6.32
CA ALA A 790 -25.49 8.04 6.96
C ALA A 790 -24.64 7.06 6.11
N GLY A 791 -24.57 7.30 4.79
CA GLY A 791 -23.70 6.57 3.87
C GLY A 791 -22.58 7.47 3.30
N THR A 792 -21.78 6.90 2.42
CA THR A 792 -20.57 7.50 1.86
C THR A 792 -20.85 8.80 1.11
N THR A 793 -19.96 9.78 1.27
CA THR A 793 -20.02 11.10 0.63
C THR A 793 -18.63 11.67 0.39
N THR A 794 -18.53 12.66 -0.49
CA THR A 794 -17.38 13.57 -0.54
C THR A 794 -17.53 14.64 0.55
N LEU A 795 -16.54 14.74 1.43
CA LEU A 795 -16.38 15.84 2.37
C LEU A 795 -15.83 17.07 1.63
N TYR A 796 -16.44 18.24 1.85
CA TYR A 796 -15.96 19.52 1.36
C TYR A 796 -15.69 20.47 2.53
N LEU A 797 -14.50 21.06 2.54
CA LEU A 797 -14.16 22.21 3.38
C LEU A 797 -14.15 23.44 2.48
N VAL A 798 -15.09 24.36 2.70
CA VAL A 798 -15.34 25.51 1.83
C VAL A 798 -15.08 26.80 2.60
N PHE A 799 -14.30 27.69 2.01
CA PHE A 799 -13.82 28.89 2.65
C PHE A 799 -14.65 30.11 2.24
N LYS A 800 -15.14 30.88 3.21
CA LYS A 800 -16.00 32.04 3.00
C LYS A 800 -15.43 33.27 3.68
N GLY A 801 -15.54 34.45 3.06
CA GLY A 801 -15.03 35.68 3.65
C GLY A 801 -15.14 36.91 2.75
N GLY A 802 -14.26 37.88 3.01
CA GLY A 802 -14.15 39.12 2.24
C GLY A 802 -13.33 38.96 0.96
N SER A 803 -12.65 40.04 0.56
CA SER A 803 -11.73 40.07 -0.58
C SER A 803 -10.27 39.96 -0.14
N GLY A 804 -9.51 39.05 -0.75
CA GLY A 804 -8.10 38.81 -0.42
C GLY A 804 -7.95 37.76 0.67
N SER A 805 -6.74 37.20 0.76
CA SER A 805 -6.42 35.97 1.51
C SER A 805 -7.01 35.94 2.92
N LEU A 806 -7.83 34.92 3.18
CA LEU A 806 -8.69 34.83 4.36
C LEU A 806 -7.93 34.27 5.57
N PHE A 807 -7.42 33.04 5.44
CA PHE A 807 -6.72 32.26 6.46
C PHE A 807 -6.01 31.08 5.78
N ASP A 808 -5.00 30.50 6.42
CA ASP A 808 -4.44 29.19 6.05
C ASP A 808 -5.05 28.11 6.96
N LEU A 809 -5.29 26.92 6.40
CA LEU A 809 -5.74 25.72 7.09
C LEU A 809 -4.59 24.70 7.18
N ASP A 810 -4.39 24.14 8.37
CA ASP A 810 -3.32 23.20 8.72
C ASP A 810 -3.87 21.78 8.80
N ASP A 811 -4.28 21.30 9.98
CA ASP A 811 -4.99 20.03 10.12
C ASP A 811 -6.45 20.22 10.55
N PHE A 812 -7.25 19.16 10.39
CA PHE A 812 -8.55 19.05 11.01
C PHE A 812 -8.73 17.68 11.68
N THR A 813 -9.49 17.66 12.77
CA THR A 813 -9.83 16.46 13.54
C THR A 813 -11.33 16.38 13.79
N PHE A 814 -11.93 15.24 13.43
CA PHE A 814 -13.29 14.89 13.80
C PHE A 814 -13.36 14.38 15.23
N THR A 815 -14.22 14.97 16.06
CA THR A 815 -14.74 14.27 17.24
C THR A 815 -15.80 13.30 16.75
N THR A 816 -15.58 11.98 16.88
CA THR A 816 -16.64 11.00 16.74
C THR A 816 -17.44 10.90 18.03
N GLY A 817 -18.77 10.76 17.93
CA GLY A 817 -19.58 10.38 19.08
C GLY A 817 -19.23 8.95 19.48
N GLN A 818 -19.03 8.69 20.78
CA GLN A 818 -18.67 7.35 21.27
C GLN A 818 -19.58 6.28 20.68
N SER A 819 -18.99 5.41 19.86
CA SER A 819 -19.62 4.23 19.27
C SER A 819 -19.80 3.14 20.33
N THR A 820 -20.64 3.40 21.34
CA THR A 820 -21.26 2.30 22.08
C THR A 820 -22.04 1.45 21.07
N PRO A 821 -21.72 0.14 20.91
CA PRO A 821 -22.49 -0.71 20.03
C PRO A 821 -23.97 -0.64 20.41
N ALA A 822 -24.82 -0.34 19.42
CA ALA A 822 -26.25 -0.18 19.62
C ALA A 822 -26.78 -1.38 20.42
N GLY A 823 -27.40 -1.11 21.58
CA GLY A 823 -27.72 -2.16 22.54
C GLY A 823 -28.59 -3.24 21.92
N ARG A 824 -28.09 -4.48 21.95
CA ARG A 824 -28.68 -5.66 21.33
C ARG A 824 -29.56 -6.42 22.32
N ASP A 825 -30.49 -7.21 21.82
CA ASP A 825 -31.30 -8.08 22.67
C ASP A 825 -30.42 -9.26 23.13
N LEU A 826 -30.20 -9.40 24.45
CA LEU A 826 -29.60 -10.61 25.01
C LEU A 826 -30.71 -11.66 25.18
N LYS A 827 -30.92 -12.47 24.14
CA LYS A 827 -32.01 -13.46 24.07
C LYS A 827 -31.58 -14.80 24.66
N GLY A 828 -32.44 -15.40 25.48
CA GLY A 828 -32.29 -16.72 26.08
C GLY A 828 -33.44 -17.68 25.76
N ILE A 829 -33.64 -18.68 26.61
CA ILE A 829 -34.65 -19.73 26.43
C ILE A 829 -36.05 -19.19 26.10
N GLY A 830 -36.69 -19.79 25.09
CA GLY A 830 -38.01 -19.36 24.59
C GLY A 830 -37.99 -18.04 23.80
N GLY A 831 -36.81 -17.54 23.38
CA GLY A 831 -36.67 -16.29 22.65
C GLY A 831 -36.90 -15.05 23.52
N LYS A 832 -36.84 -15.20 24.85
CA LYS A 832 -37.07 -14.14 25.83
C LYS A 832 -35.82 -13.30 26.05
N CYS A 833 -36.00 -12.01 26.25
CA CYS A 833 -34.90 -11.07 26.48
C CYS A 833 -34.52 -11.04 27.97
N ALA A 834 -33.23 -10.95 28.27
CA ALA A 834 -32.76 -10.57 29.60
C ALA A 834 -33.13 -9.11 29.88
N GLU A 835 -33.81 -8.85 30.98
CA GLU A 835 -34.40 -7.55 31.33
C GLU A 835 -34.04 -7.14 32.76
N ALA A 836 -33.67 -5.88 32.98
CA ALA A 836 -33.66 -5.28 34.31
C ALA A 836 -35.11 -5.14 34.82
N ALA A 837 -35.49 -5.94 35.82
CA ALA A 837 -36.89 -6.26 36.12
C ALA A 837 -37.78 -5.01 36.31
N GLY A 838 -38.87 -4.95 35.54
CA GLY A 838 -39.82 -3.83 35.57
C GLY A 838 -39.27 -2.52 35.02
N GLY A 839 -38.13 -2.55 34.32
CA GLY A 839 -37.45 -1.36 33.80
C GLY A 839 -36.65 -0.57 34.83
N ALA A 840 -36.44 -1.10 36.04
CA ALA A 840 -35.78 -0.38 37.11
C ALA A 840 -34.25 -0.25 36.91
N SER A 841 -33.71 0.92 37.22
CA SER A 841 -32.28 1.26 37.13
C SER A 841 -31.56 1.33 38.49
N ALA A 842 -32.23 0.95 39.57
CA ALA A 842 -31.66 0.93 40.92
C ALA A 842 -30.55 -0.13 41.03
N ASP A 843 -29.50 0.14 41.81
CA ASP A 843 -28.47 -0.85 42.09
C ASP A 843 -29.07 -2.03 42.87
N GLY A 844 -28.77 -3.24 42.39
CA GLY A 844 -29.38 -4.45 42.89
C GLY A 844 -30.75 -4.77 42.27
N THR A 845 -31.16 -4.13 41.17
CA THR A 845 -32.34 -4.58 40.41
C THR A 845 -32.11 -6.01 39.89
N GLN A 846 -33.06 -6.92 40.09
CA GLN A 846 -33.00 -8.30 39.60
C GLN A 846 -32.99 -8.33 38.06
N ILE A 847 -32.15 -9.17 37.43
CA ILE A 847 -32.31 -9.48 36.00
C ILE A 847 -33.27 -10.67 35.83
N GLN A 848 -34.18 -10.58 34.87
CA GLN A 848 -35.20 -11.59 34.59
C GLN A 848 -35.30 -11.89 33.08
N LEU A 849 -35.95 -12.99 32.70
CA LEU A 849 -36.50 -13.14 31.36
C LEU A 849 -37.81 -12.36 31.22
N TRP A 850 -37.99 -11.70 30.08
CA TRP A 850 -39.25 -11.07 29.70
C TRP A 850 -39.50 -11.18 28.20
N THR A 851 -40.74 -10.98 27.76
CA THR A 851 -41.06 -10.87 26.32
C THR A 851 -40.29 -9.69 25.71
N CYS A 852 -39.56 -9.95 24.63
CA CYS A 852 -38.79 -8.92 23.95
C CYS A 852 -39.71 -7.79 23.47
N ASN A 853 -39.55 -6.60 24.07
CA ASN A 853 -40.39 -5.42 23.90
C ASN A 853 -39.60 -4.21 23.35
N GLY A 854 -38.28 -4.37 23.15
CA GLY A 854 -37.40 -3.35 22.58
C GLY A 854 -37.02 -2.21 23.53
N SER A 855 -37.48 -2.24 24.79
CA SER A 855 -37.16 -1.20 25.78
C SER A 855 -35.68 -1.19 26.17
N ALA A 856 -35.18 -0.03 26.61
CA ALA A 856 -33.79 0.15 27.04
C ALA A 856 -33.36 -0.75 28.22
N ALA A 857 -34.32 -1.36 28.94
CA ALA A 857 -34.05 -2.34 30.00
C ALA A 857 -33.69 -3.74 29.48
N GLN A 858 -33.91 -3.99 28.18
CA GLN A 858 -33.59 -5.24 27.46
C GLN A 858 -32.43 -5.08 26.47
N LYS A 859 -31.95 -3.85 26.25
CA LYS A 859 -30.87 -3.53 25.31
C LYS A 859 -29.53 -3.58 26.02
N TRP A 860 -28.74 -4.61 25.71
CA TRP A 860 -27.43 -4.87 26.28
C TRP A 860 -26.32 -4.59 25.27
N THR A 861 -25.35 -3.78 25.68
CA THR A 861 -24.10 -3.54 24.96
C THR A 861 -23.00 -4.37 25.61
N ALA A 862 -22.36 -5.26 24.85
CA ALA A 862 -21.11 -5.89 25.28
C ALA A 862 -19.98 -4.85 25.13
N GLY A 863 -19.27 -4.57 26.22
CA GLY A 863 -18.09 -3.70 26.24
C GLY A 863 -16.80 -4.49 26.00
N THR A 864 -15.75 -3.78 25.55
CA THR A 864 -14.40 -4.32 25.34
C THR A 864 -13.70 -4.76 26.64
N ASP A 865 -14.30 -4.52 27.80
CA ASP A 865 -13.82 -4.95 29.11
C ASP A 865 -14.60 -6.17 29.66
N ASP A 866 -15.12 -7.05 28.80
CA ASP A 866 -15.97 -8.21 29.13
C ASP A 866 -17.28 -7.88 29.88
N THR A 867 -17.72 -6.63 29.94
CA THR A 867 -18.97 -6.27 30.65
C THR A 867 -20.18 -6.30 29.70
N TYR A 868 -21.33 -6.74 30.20
CA TYR A 868 -22.62 -6.51 29.54
C TYR A 868 -23.29 -5.32 30.22
N ARG A 869 -23.70 -4.31 29.45
CA ARG A 869 -24.19 -3.02 29.97
C ARG A 869 -25.59 -2.70 29.47
N ALA A 870 -26.50 -2.32 30.38
CA ALA A 870 -27.84 -1.82 30.08
C ALA A 870 -28.19 -0.68 31.06
N LEU A 871 -29.02 0.28 30.65
CA LEU A 871 -29.41 1.44 31.48
C LEU A 871 -28.23 2.21 32.13
N GLY A 872 -27.05 2.21 31.48
CA GLY A 872 -25.82 2.83 32.01
C GLY A 872 -25.10 2.04 33.11
N LYS A 873 -25.49 0.78 33.36
CA LYS A 873 -25.02 -0.09 34.43
C LYS A 873 -24.63 -1.47 33.92
N CYS A 874 -23.91 -2.24 34.73
CA CYS A 874 -23.32 -3.53 34.37
C CYS A 874 -24.17 -4.72 34.88
N LEU A 875 -24.09 -5.83 34.15
CA LEU A 875 -24.57 -7.14 34.54
C LEU A 875 -23.66 -7.70 35.65
N ASP A 876 -24.20 -7.91 36.85
CA ASP A 876 -23.43 -8.06 38.08
C ASP A 876 -23.87 -9.31 38.86
N ILE A 877 -22.89 -10.05 39.40
CA ILE A 877 -23.15 -11.13 40.37
C ILE A 877 -23.26 -10.52 41.77
N SER A 878 -24.44 -10.66 42.38
CA SER A 878 -24.76 -10.06 43.69
C SER A 878 -23.72 -10.39 44.76
N GLY A 879 -22.92 -9.39 45.14
CA GLY A 879 -21.88 -9.51 46.18
C GLY A 879 -20.70 -10.39 45.78
N ALA A 880 -20.46 -10.59 44.48
CA ALA A 880 -19.44 -11.51 43.94
C ALA A 880 -19.58 -12.97 44.40
N GLY A 881 -20.79 -13.40 44.81
CA GLY A 881 -21.04 -14.75 45.31
C GLY A 881 -20.80 -15.85 44.26
N THR A 882 -20.12 -16.93 44.66
CA THR A 882 -19.74 -18.04 43.76
C THR A 882 -20.64 -19.27 43.88
N ALA A 883 -21.75 -19.18 44.61
CA ALA A 883 -22.69 -20.29 44.82
C ALA A 883 -23.71 -20.40 43.67
N ASP A 884 -24.19 -21.63 43.41
CA ASP A 884 -25.32 -21.85 42.51
C ASP A 884 -26.60 -21.25 43.11
N GLY A 885 -27.35 -20.51 42.29
CA GLY A 885 -28.49 -19.71 42.71
C GLY A 885 -28.14 -18.28 43.15
N THR A 886 -26.86 -17.85 43.05
CA THR A 886 -26.50 -16.45 43.35
C THR A 886 -27.21 -15.50 42.37
N LYS A 887 -27.88 -14.48 42.90
CA LYS A 887 -28.65 -13.52 42.11
C LYS A 887 -27.79 -12.77 41.09
N ILE A 888 -28.26 -12.72 39.83
CA ILE A 888 -27.76 -11.76 38.83
C ILE A 888 -28.59 -10.48 38.89
N GLN A 889 -27.90 -9.34 38.85
CA GLN A 889 -28.49 -8.03 39.07
C GLN A 889 -27.91 -6.96 38.14
N LEU A 890 -28.58 -5.81 38.07
CA LEU A 890 -28.04 -4.58 37.53
C LEU A 890 -27.29 -3.83 38.64
N TYR A 891 -26.04 -3.44 38.40
CA TYR A 891 -25.24 -2.68 39.37
C TYR A 891 -24.31 -1.68 38.67
N GLY A 892 -23.96 -0.59 39.35
CA GLY A 892 -22.97 0.38 38.88
C GLY A 892 -21.67 -0.30 38.43
N CYS A 893 -21.20 0.04 37.23
CA CYS A 893 -19.98 -0.54 36.67
C CYS A 893 -18.77 -0.20 37.54
N ASN A 894 -18.20 -1.20 38.19
CA ASN A 894 -17.13 -1.08 39.19
C ASN A 894 -15.84 -1.84 38.79
N GLY A 895 -15.84 -2.48 37.61
CA GLY A 895 -14.68 -3.17 37.03
C GLY A 895 -14.33 -4.52 37.68
N THR A 896 -15.03 -4.94 38.73
CA THR A 896 -14.72 -6.19 39.44
C THR A 896 -15.02 -7.44 38.61
N GLY A 897 -14.39 -8.55 38.97
CA GLY A 897 -14.61 -9.86 38.33
C GLY A 897 -16.07 -10.35 38.37
N ALA A 898 -16.91 -9.80 39.25
CA ALA A 898 -18.35 -10.08 39.31
C ALA A 898 -19.15 -9.50 38.12
N GLN A 899 -18.54 -8.63 37.32
CA GLN A 899 -19.17 -7.93 36.19
C GLN A 899 -18.62 -8.37 34.82
N LYS A 900 -17.67 -9.32 34.81
CA LYS A 900 -17.00 -9.83 33.60
C LYS A 900 -17.73 -11.09 33.10
N TRP A 901 -18.05 -11.16 31.82
CA TRP A 901 -18.87 -12.19 31.20
C TRP A 901 -18.41 -12.46 29.78
N VAL A 902 -17.95 -13.68 29.51
CA VAL A 902 -17.39 -14.09 28.23
C VAL A 902 -18.37 -15.05 27.55
N ALA A 903 -18.85 -14.70 26.36
CA ALA A 903 -19.62 -15.61 25.52
C ALA A 903 -18.73 -16.76 25.02
N GLN A 904 -19.22 -17.98 25.12
CA GLN A 904 -18.52 -19.20 24.70
C GLN A 904 -19.02 -19.64 23.32
N ALA A 905 -18.19 -20.34 22.56
CA ALA A 905 -18.56 -20.88 21.24
C ALA A 905 -19.74 -21.87 21.27
N ASP A 906 -20.06 -22.45 22.44
CA ASP A 906 -21.22 -23.31 22.62
C ASP A 906 -22.53 -22.53 22.89
N GLY A 907 -22.48 -21.20 22.96
CA GLY A 907 -23.61 -20.31 23.25
C GLY A 907 -23.86 -20.04 24.74
N THR A 908 -23.03 -20.54 25.67
CA THR A 908 -23.12 -20.13 27.08
C THR A 908 -22.46 -18.78 27.33
N VAL A 909 -22.88 -18.06 28.38
CA VAL A 909 -22.26 -16.80 28.83
C VAL A 909 -21.69 -17.03 30.22
N LYS A 910 -20.36 -17.06 30.32
CA LYS A 910 -19.61 -17.51 31.50
C LYS A 910 -18.95 -16.33 32.20
N ASN A 911 -19.12 -16.24 33.51
CA ASN A 911 -18.35 -15.34 34.36
C ASN A 911 -16.97 -15.96 34.69
N PRO A 912 -15.83 -15.36 34.30
CA PRO A 912 -14.52 -15.96 34.53
C PRO A 912 -14.16 -16.12 36.02
N ALA A 913 -14.52 -15.14 36.86
CA ALA A 913 -14.10 -15.08 38.26
C ALA A 913 -14.74 -16.15 39.17
N SER A 914 -15.98 -16.54 38.88
CA SER A 914 -16.71 -17.62 39.55
C SER A 914 -16.62 -18.97 38.81
N GLY A 915 -16.19 -18.96 37.55
CA GLY A 915 -16.18 -20.12 36.66
C GLY A 915 -17.56 -20.61 36.20
N LYS A 916 -18.63 -19.87 36.53
CA LYS A 916 -20.04 -20.26 36.36
C LYS A 916 -20.76 -19.46 35.26
N CYS A 917 -21.94 -19.93 34.86
CA CYS A 917 -22.67 -19.41 33.72
C CYS A 917 -23.96 -18.65 34.12
N LEU A 918 -24.39 -17.76 33.23
CA LEU A 918 -25.68 -17.07 33.29
C LEU A 918 -26.81 -18.07 32.97
N ASP A 919 -27.76 -18.24 33.88
CA ASP A 919 -28.79 -19.28 33.81
C ASP A 919 -30.19 -18.70 34.10
N ALA A 920 -31.19 -19.14 33.33
CA ALA A 920 -32.61 -18.86 33.59
C ALA A 920 -33.21 -19.90 34.54
N SER A 921 -33.59 -19.45 35.74
CA SER A 921 -33.88 -20.31 36.89
C SER A 921 -34.93 -21.39 36.63
N GLY A 922 -34.57 -22.66 36.87
CA GLY A 922 -35.47 -23.79 36.71
C GLY A 922 -35.82 -24.14 35.26
N ALA A 923 -35.07 -23.62 34.29
CA ALA A 923 -35.30 -23.77 32.86
C ALA A 923 -36.69 -23.31 32.36
N ALA A 924 -37.31 -22.37 33.07
CA ALA A 924 -38.55 -21.73 32.65
C ALA A 924 -38.31 -20.62 31.61
N SER A 925 -39.28 -20.40 30.73
CA SER A 925 -39.33 -19.32 29.74
C SER A 925 -40.48 -18.34 29.98
N ALA A 926 -41.04 -18.34 31.19
CA ALA A 926 -42.11 -17.44 31.60
C ALA A 926 -41.57 -16.04 31.93
N ASP A 927 -42.36 -15.01 31.66
CA ASP A 927 -42.02 -13.63 31.98
C ASP A 927 -41.91 -13.46 33.50
N GLY A 928 -40.78 -12.92 33.98
CA GLY A 928 -40.43 -12.87 35.39
C GLY A 928 -39.57 -14.04 35.91
N THR A 929 -39.19 -14.99 35.05
CA THR A 929 -38.20 -16.02 35.41
C THR A 929 -36.86 -15.35 35.74
N LYS A 930 -36.28 -15.62 36.91
CA LYS A 930 -35.09 -14.90 37.38
C LYS A 930 -33.83 -15.42 36.69
N LEU A 931 -32.88 -14.53 36.46
CA LEU A 931 -31.51 -14.92 36.12
C LEU A 931 -30.67 -15.08 37.39
N HIS A 932 -29.95 -16.19 37.47
CA HIS A 932 -29.04 -16.55 38.55
C HIS A 932 -27.72 -17.10 38.00
N LEU A 933 -26.71 -17.16 38.85
CA LEU A 933 -25.44 -17.82 38.56
C LEU A 933 -25.62 -19.32 38.78
N TRP A 934 -25.16 -20.14 37.82
CA TRP A 934 -25.26 -21.60 37.94
C TRP A 934 -24.06 -22.32 37.34
N THR A 935 -23.79 -23.55 37.77
CA THR A 935 -22.79 -24.43 37.17
C THR A 935 -23.03 -24.58 35.67
N CYS A 936 -22.01 -24.35 34.85
CA CYS A 936 -22.14 -24.36 33.40
C CYS A 936 -22.57 -25.74 32.87
N HIS A 937 -23.60 -25.77 32.02
CA HIS A 937 -24.07 -26.97 31.33
C HIS A 937 -24.70 -26.65 29.97
N THR A 938 -24.86 -27.66 29.12
CA THR A 938 -25.34 -27.52 27.73
C THR A 938 -26.86 -27.30 27.59
N GLY A 939 -27.54 -26.90 28.67
CA GLY A 939 -29.00 -26.76 28.71
C GLY A 939 -29.48 -25.46 28.04
N ALA A 940 -30.65 -25.49 27.41
CA ALA A 940 -31.21 -24.35 26.67
C ALA A 940 -31.39 -23.08 27.53
N ASN A 941 -31.55 -23.23 28.85
CA ASN A 941 -31.66 -22.14 29.82
C ASN A 941 -30.33 -21.44 30.16
N GLN A 942 -29.20 -21.93 29.64
CA GLN A 942 -27.90 -21.25 29.65
C GLN A 942 -27.44 -20.83 28.25
N LYS A 943 -28.27 -21.02 27.21
CA LYS A 943 -27.93 -20.61 25.84
C LYS A 943 -28.43 -19.19 25.58
N TRP A 944 -27.52 -18.33 25.16
CA TRP A 944 -27.76 -16.91 24.95
C TRP A 944 -27.30 -16.48 23.56
N THR A 945 -27.96 -15.48 22.98
CA THR A 945 -27.55 -14.86 21.72
C THR A 945 -27.78 -13.36 21.81
N LEU A 946 -26.78 -12.58 21.39
CA LEU A 946 -26.81 -11.12 21.43
C LEU A 946 -27.16 -10.59 20.03
N THR A 947 -28.43 -10.27 19.79
CA THR A 947 -28.99 -9.92 18.47
C THR A 947 -29.40 -8.45 18.38
#